data_AF-A0A6P5P269-F1
#
_entry.id   AF-A0A6P5P269-F1
#
_cell.length_a   1.000
_cell.length_b   1.000
_cell.length_c   1.000
_cell.angle_alpha   90.00
_cell.angle_beta   90.00
_cell.angle_gamma   90.00
#
_symmetry.space_group_name_H-M   'P 1'
#
loop_
_entity.id
_entity.type
_entity.pdbx_description
1 polymer ?
#
loop_
_entity_poly.entity_id
_entity_poly.type
_entity_poly.pdbx_seq_one_letter_code
_entity_poly.pdbx_strand_id
1 'polypeptide(L)'
;MAETVCAMNSFMALVLIWMIIACAAADKPLGETGTTGFQICKNALKLPVLEVLPGGGWDNLRNVDMGRVMDLTYTNCKTTEDGQYIIPDEVYTIPQKESNLEMNSEVLESWMNYQSTTSVSINTELALFSRVNGKFSTEFQRMKTLQVKDQAVSTRVQVRNRIYTVKNTPTSELSLGFTKALMDICDQLEKNQTKMATYLAELLILNYGTHVITSVDAGAALVQEDHVRSSFLLDNQNSQNIVTASAGIAFLNIVNFKVETDYISQTTLTKDYLSNRTNSRVQSFGGVPFYPGITLETWQKGITNHLVAIDRAGLPLHFFIKPDKLPGLPGPLVKKLSKTVEIAVRHYYAFNTHPGCTNVDSPNFNFQANMDDDSCDAKVTNFTFGGVYQECTELSGDVLCQNLEQKNLLTGGFSCPSGYTPVHLLSQTHEEGYSRLECKKKCTLKIFCKTVCEDVFRVAKAEFRAYWCVAAGQVPDNSGLLFGGVFTDKSINPMTNAQSCPAGYIPLNLFESLKVCVSLDYELGFKFSVPFGGFFSCTMGNPLANSDTAKDVRAPSLKKCPGGFSQHLAVISDGCQVSYCVKAGIFTGGSLLPVRLPPYTKPPLMSQVATNTVIVTNSETARSWIKDPQTNQWKLGEPLELRRAMTDIHGDSNGMSGGEAAGITLGVTIALGVVITLAIYGTRKYKKKEYQEIEEQESLVGSLATDASVVNREEDPSPA
;
A
#
# COMPACT_ATOMS: atom_id res chain seq x y z
N MET A 1 8.81 -71.98 -28.13
CA MET A 1 9.04 -70.60 -27.64
C MET A 1 8.42 -69.57 -28.59
N ALA A 2 7.16 -69.76 -28.99
CA ALA A 2 6.41 -68.83 -29.84
C ALA A 2 5.02 -68.48 -29.26
N GLU A 3 4.61 -69.07 -28.13
CA GLU A 3 3.31 -68.80 -27.49
C GLU A 3 3.40 -67.85 -26.28
N THR A 4 4.59 -67.67 -25.69
CA THR A 4 4.77 -66.77 -24.53
C THR A 4 4.95 -65.30 -24.91
N VAL A 5 5.26 -64.99 -26.17
CA VAL A 5 5.46 -63.60 -26.64
C VAL A 5 4.14 -62.96 -27.10
N CYS A 6 3.15 -63.75 -27.50
CA CYS A 6 1.83 -63.24 -27.92
C CYS A 6 0.93 -62.89 -26.72
N ALA A 7 1.03 -63.63 -25.61
CA ALA A 7 0.26 -63.36 -24.40
C ALA A 7 0.71 -62.06 -23.69
N MET A 8 2.01 -61.75 -23.72
CA MET A 8 2.56 -60.57 -23.04
C MET A 8 2.18 -59.25 -23.73
N ASN A 9 2.05 -59.25 -25.06
CA ASN A 9 1.57 -58.10 -25.82
C ASN A 9 0.05 -57.88 -25.67
N SER A 10 -0.74 -58.95 -25.56
CA SER A 10 -2.18 -58.83 -25.30
C SER A 10 -2.49 -58.35 -23.88
N PHE A 11 -1.67 -58.74 -22.90
CA PHE A 11 -1.82 -58.30 -21.51
C PHE A 11 -1.40 -56.84 -21.33
N MET A 12 -0.29 -56.41 -21.96
CA MET A 12 0.11 -55.00 -21.97
C MET A 12 -0.91 -54.09 -22.69
N ALA A 13 -1.53 -54.57 -23.77
CA ALA A 13 -2.60 -53.84 -24.45
C ALA A 13 -3.85 -53.71 -23.56
N LEU A 14 -4.24 -54.78 -22.85
CA LEU A 14 -5.37 -54.74 -21.91
C LEU A 14 -5.10 -53.84 -20.70
N VAL A 15 -3.88 -53.82 -20.16
CA VAL A 15 -3.48 -52.93 -19.08
C VAL A 15 -3.43 -51.48 -19.54
N LEU A 16 -2.96 -51.20 -20.78
CA LEU A 16 -3.01 -49.86 -21.37
C LEU A 16 -4.44 -49.40 -21.63
N ILE A 17 -5.33 -50.28 -22.10
CA ILE A 17 -6.75 -49.95 -22.29
C ILE A 17 -7.44 -49.73 -20.95
N TRP A 18 -7.14 -50.52 -19.91
CA TRP A 18 -7.65 -50.29 -18.56
C TRP A 18 -7.08 -49.03 -17.91
N MET A 19 -5.82 -48.66 -18.17
CA MET A 19 -5.24 -47.39 -17.73
C MET A 19 -5.85 -46.20 -18.48
N ILE A 20 -6.17 -46.34 -19.77
CA ILE A 20 -6.88 -45.30 -20.54
C ILE A 20 -8.33 -45.16 -20.05
N ILE A 21 -9.02 -46.25 -19.72
CA ILE A 21 -10.38 -46.21 -19.17
C ILE A 21 -10.38 -45.71 -17.72
N ALA A 22 -9.38 -46.04 -16.91
CA ALA A 22 -9.21 -45.53 -15.54
C ALA A 22 -8.79 -44.04 -15.52
N CYS A 23 -7.98 -43.59 -16.49
CA CYS A 23 -7.69 -42.17 -16.70
C CYS A 23 -8.90 -41.41 -17.26
N ALA A 24 -9.69 -42.03 -18.15
CA ALA A 24 -10.93 -41.43 -18.67
C ALA A 24 -12.07 -41.40 -17.63
N ALA A 25 -12.02 -42.24 -16.59
CA ALA A 25 -12.94 -42.20 -15.46
C ALA A 25 -12.48 -41.28 -14.31
N ALA A 26 -11.24 -40.77 -14.36
CA ALA A 26 -10.68 -39.82 -13.40
C ALA A 26 -10.66 -38.37 -13.90
N ASP A 27 -10.98 -38.13 -15.18
CA ASP A 27 -11.36 -36.81 -15.68
C ASP A 27 -12.86 -36.63 -15.50
N LYS A 28 -13.28 -36.23 -14.30
CA LYS A 28 -14.53 -35.46 -14.19
C LYS A 28 -14.35 -34.28 -15.14
N PRO A 29 -15.29 -34.02 -16.07
CA PRO A 29 -15.22 -32.83 -16.88
C PRO A 29 -15.16 -31.64 -15.92
N LEU A 30 -14.06 -30.89 -16.03
CA LEU A 30 -13.87 -29.62 -15.36
C LEU A 30 -14.99 -28.69 -15.84
N GLY A 31 -16.08 -28.65 -15.08
CA GLY A 31 -17.24 -27.83 -15.34
C GLY A 31 -18.03 -28.27 -16.58
N GLU A 32 -19.06 -29.09 -16.40
CA GLU A 32 -20.33 -28.69 -17.00
C GLU A 32 -20.51 -27.21 -16.66
N THR A 33 -20.61 -26.35 -17.67
CA THR A 33 -21.05 -24.98 -17.51
C THR A 33 -22.48 -25.02 -16.99
N GLY A 34 -22.63 -25.32 -15.70
CA GLY A 34 -23.86 -25.13 -14.97
C GLY A 34 -24.27 -23.70 -15.24
N THR A 35 -25.43 -23.55 -15.88
CA THR A 35 -26.06 -22.25 -16.14
C THR A 35 -25.86 -21.38 -14.91
N THR A 36 -25.19 -20.24 -15.07
CA THR A 36 -24.96 -19.28 -13.97
C THR A 36 -26.27 -19.06 -13.22
N GLY A 37 -26.24 -18.96 -11.88
CA GLY A 37 -27.45 -18.93 -11.06
C GLY A 37 -28.51 -17.94 -11.55
N PHE A 38 -28.09 -16.73 -11.98
CA PHE A 38 -29.00 -15.74 -12.52
C PHE A 38 -29.64 -16.14 -13.88
N GLN A 39 -28.97 -16.94 -14.70
CA GLN A 39 -29.50 -17.40 -16.00
C GLN A 39 -30.64 -18.40 -15.81
N ILE A 40 -30.58 -19.23 -14.76
CA ILE A 40 -31.67 -20.11 -14.34
C ILE A 40 -32.91 -19.27 -14.03
N CYS A 41 -32.75 -18.24 -13.20
CA CYS A 41 -33.84 -17.34 -12.83
C CYS A 41 -34.38 -16.55 -14.03
N LYS A 42 -33.50 -16.07 -14.92
CA LYS A 42 -33.89 -15.36 -16.15
C LYS A 42 -34.71 -16.24 -17.07
N ASN A 43 -34.33 -17.51 -17.25
CA ASN A 43 -35.07 -18.46 -18.07
C ASN A 43 -36.44 -18.81 -17.47
N ALA A 44 -36.52 -18.93 -16.14
CA ALA A 44 -37.76 -19.26 -15.43
C ALA A 44 -38.76 -18.11 -15.42
N LEU A 45 -38.31 -16.88 -15.11
CA LEU A 45 -39.18 -15.72 -14.90
C LEU A 45 -39.37 -14.88 -16.15
N LYS A 46 -38.48 -15.00 -17.15
CA LYS A 46 -38.46 -14.15 -18.37
C LYS A 46 -38.38 -12.65 -18.05
N LEU A 47 -37.72 -12.30 -16.94
CA LEU A 47 -37.49 -10.94 -16.48
C LEU A 47 -36.01 -10.54 -16.63
N PRO A 48 -35.71 -9.25 -16.82
CA PRO A 48 -34.35 -8.75 -16.75
C PRO A 48 -33.80 -8.82 -15.31
N VAL A 49 -32.48 -8.77 -15.18
CA VAL A 49 -31.78 -8.64 -13.88
C VAL A 49 -31.52 -7.16 -13.64
N LEU A 50 -31.68 -6.70 -12.40
CA LEU A 50 -31.34 -5.32 -12.03
C LEU A 50 -29.81 -5.14 -12.12
N GLU A 51 -29.35 -4.26 -13.02
CA GLU A 51 -27.92 -4.04 -13.25
C GLU A 51 -27.24 -3.17 -12.17
N VAL A 52 -28.04 -2.38 -11.44
CA VAL A 52 -27.56 -1.43 -10.42
C VAL A 52 -27.55 -2.11 -9.05
N LEU A 53 -26.39 -2.65 -8.65
CA LEU A 53 -26.24 -3.46 -7.43
C LEU A 53 -25.18 -2.91 -6.46
N PRO A 54 -25.47 -2.83 -5.15
CA PRO A 54 -24.48 -2.50 -4.13
C PRO A 54 -23.49 -3.66 -3.87
N GLY A 55 -22.56 -3.47 -2.94
CA GLY A 55 -21.55 -4.46 -2.54
C GLY A 55 -20.26 -4.44 -3.35
N GLY A 56 -20.16 -3.55 -4.34
CA GLY A 56 -18.91 -3.25 -5.03
C GLY A 56 -18.00 -2.36 -4.18
N GLY A 57 -16.70 -2.50 -4.38
CA GLY A 57 -15.73 -1.53 -3.89
C GLY A 57 -15.85 -0.19 -4.62
N TRP A 58 -15.32 0.87 -4.02
CA TRP A 58 -15.40 2.23 -4.55
C TRP A 58 -14.15 3.03 -4.21
N ASP A 59 -13.57 3.69 -5.21
CA ASP A 59 -12.52 4.68 -4.99
C ASP A 59 -13.11 6.08 -4.92
N ASN A 60 -13.18 6.59 -3.68
CA ASN A 60 -13.80 7.86 -3.38
C ASN A 60 -12.94 9.08 -3.75
N LEU A 61 -11.69 8.92 -4.20
CA LEU A 61 -10.93 10.05 -4.76
C LEU A 61 -11.29 10.29 -6.24
N ARG A 62 -11.46 9.20 -6.98
CA ARG A 62 -11.72 9.21 -8.43
C ARG A 62 -13.20 9.10 -8.80
N ASN A 63 -14.06 8.71 -7.87
CA ASN A 63 -15.45 8.33 -8.11
C ASN A 63 -15.61 7.20 -9.14
N VAL A 64 -14.93 6.08 -8.91
CA VAL A 64 -15.03 4.90 -9.79
C VAL A 64 -15.29 3.61 -9.02
N ASP A 65 -16.11 2.74 -9.61
CA ASP A 65 -16.43 1.42 -9.09
C ASP A 65 -15.20 0.49 -9.18
N MET A 66 -15.00 -0.34 -8.15
CA MET A 66 -13.87 -1.26 -8.00
C MET A 66 -14.34 -2.72 -7.90
N GLY A 67 -13.42 -3.63 -7.58
CA GLY A 67 -13.71 -5.05 -7.41
C GLY A 67 -14.85 -5.33 -6.44
N ARG A 68 -15.54 -6.46 -6.64
CA ARG A 68 -16.69 -6.89 -5.83
C ARG A 68 -16.25 -7.32 -4.43
N VAL A 69 -16.80 -6.69 -3.39
CA VAL A 69 -16.45 -6.97 -1.98
C VAL A 69 -17.46 -7.89 -1.31
N MET A 70 -18.75 -7.72 -1.60
CA MET A 70 -19.82 -8.58 -1.08
C MET A 70 -20.19 -9.65 -2.09
N ASP A 71 -20.52 -10.84 -1.62
CA ASP A 71 -21.05 -11.89 -2.48
C ASP A 71 -22.49 -11.60 -2.92
N LEU A 72 -22.87 -12.06 -4.11
CA LEU A 72 -24.19 -11.86 -4.68
C LEU A 72 -24.69 -13.18 -5.28
N THR A 73 -25.66 -13.81 -4.63
CA THR A 73 -26.22 -15.08 -5.08
C THR A 73 -27.64 -14.91 -5.64
N TYR A 74 -28.04 -15.84 -6.51
CA TYR A 74 -29.33 -15.82 -7.22
C TYR A 74 -30.05 -17.17 -7.08
N THR A 75 -30.00 -17.77 -5.89
CA THR A 75 -30.53 -19.12 -5.66
C THR A 75 -32.05 -19.13 -5.49
N ASN A 76 -32.63 -18.06 -4.92
CA ASN A 76 -34.08 -17.99 -4.66
C ASN A 76 -34.87 -17.28 -5.76
N CYS A 77 -34.22 -16.84 -6.85
CA CYS A 77 -34.83 -16.09 -7.94
C CYS A 77 -35.70 -14.92 -7.47
N LYS A 78 -35.22 -14.21 -6.45
CA LYS A 78 -35.90 -13.07 -5.86
C LYS A 78 -36.12 -11.97 -6.90
N THR A 79 -37.27 -11.31 -6.83
CA THR A 79 -37.59 -10.16 -7.68
C THR A 79 -37.78 -8.90 -6.84
N THR A 80 -37.80 -7.76 -7.51
CA THR A 80 -38.43 -6.55 -6.97
C THR A 80 -39.90 -6.81 -6.65
N GLU A 81 -40.47 -6.06 -5.70
CA GLU A 81 -41.87 -6.24 -5.26
C GLU A 81 -42.88 -5.97 -6.39
N ASP A 82 -42.53 -5.13 -7.36
CA ASP A 82 -43.32 -4.86 -8.55
C ASP A 82 -43.11 -5.87 -9.70
N GLY A 83 -42.27 -6.89 -9.48
CA GLY A 83 -42.06 -7.98 -10.43
C GLY A 83 -41.36 -7.58 -11.73
N GLN A 84 -40.61 -6.48 -11.74
CA GLN A 84 -39.93 -5.99 -12.95
C GLN A 84 -38.52 -6.54 -13.12
N TYR A 85 -37.77 -6.72 -12.03
CA TYR A 85 -36.37 -7.14 -12.09
C TYR A 85 -36.07 -8.28 -11.14
N ILE A 86 -35.17 -9.16 -11.56
CA ILE A 86 -34.52 -10.17 -10.71
C ILE A 86 -33.41 -9.47 -9.91
N ILE A 87 -33.34 -9.76 -8.61
CA ILE A 87 -32.33 -9.21 -7.68
C ILE A 87 -31.62 -10.33 -6.92
N PRO A 88 -30.38 -10.10 -6.44
CA PRO A 88 -29.69 -11.05 -5.58
C PRO A 88 -30.45 -11.34 -4.28
N ASP A 89 -30.18 -12.50 -3.69
CA ASP A 89 -30.84 -12.96 -2.47
C ASP A 89 -30.54 -12.06 -1.26
N GLU A 90 -29.30 -11.58 -1.18
CA GLU A 90 -28.78 -10.71 -0.11
C GLU A 90 -29.12 -9.23 -0.29
N VAL A 91 -29.87 -8.88 -1.34
CA VAL A 91 -30.23 -7.51 -1.71
C VAL A 91 -31.73 -7.28 -1.52
N TYR A 92 -32.10 -6.06 -1.13
CA TYR A 92 -33.49 -5.62 -1.13
C TYR A 92 -33.61 -4.24 -1.76
N THR A 93 -34.79 -3.96 -2.32
CA THR A 93 -35.09 -2.71 -3.03
C THR A 93 -36.21 -1.97 -2.35
N ILE A 94 -36.12 -0.64 -2.31
CA ILE A 94 -37.17 0.25 -1.85
C ILE A 94 -37.69 1.00 -3.09
N PRO A 95 -38.98 0.84 -3.47
CA PRO A 95 -39.55 1.56 -4.61
C PRO A 95 -39.74 3.04 -4.23
N GLN A 96 -38.97 3.93 -4.85
CA GLN A 96 -39.09 5.38 -4.65
C GLN A 96 -40.07 5.98 -5.67
N LYS A 97 -39.87 5.65 -6.95
CA LYS A 97 -40.69 6.15 -8.08
C LYS A 97 -40.82 7.69 -8.09
N GLU A 98 -39.72 8.37 -7.80
CA GLU A 98 -39.64 9.83 -7.73
C GLU A 98 -39.11 10.42 -9.04
N SER A 99 -39.65 11.58 -9.43
CA SER A 99 -39.20 12.34 -10.60
C SER A 99 -39.10 13.81 -10.22
N ASN A 100 -37.88 14.34 -10.27
CA ASN A 100 -37.56 15.71 -9.92
C ASN A 100 -37.16 16.47 -11.19
N LEU A 101 -37.86 17.57 -11.46
CA LEU A 101 -37.57 18.48 -12.55
C LEU A 101 -37.19 19.84 -11.96
N GLU A 102 -35.90 20.17 -12.02
CA GLU A 102 -35.41 21.47 -11.57
C GLU A 102 -35.41 22.44 -12.75
N MET A 103 -36.31 23.42 -12.71
CA MET A 103 -36.44 24.44 -13.76
C MET A 103 -35.44 25.60 -13.56
N ASN A 104 -34.79 25.66 -12.41
CA ASN A 104 -33.84 26.68 -12.00
C ASN A 104 -32.47 26.02 -11.86
N SER A 105 -31.40 26.60 -12.44
CA SER A 105 -30.05 26.08 -12.23
C SER A 105 -29.49 26.38 -10.84
N GLU A 106 -28.77 25.42 -10.27
CA GLU A 106 -27.82 25.74 -9.20
C GLU A 106 -26.62 26.50 -9.76
N VAL A 107 -26.08 27.44 -8.98
CA VAL A 107 -24.87 28.21 -9.32
C VAL A 107 -23.74 27.74 -8.41
N LEU A 108 -22.69 27.20 -9.03
CA LEU A 108 -21.50 26.69 -8.37
C LEU A 108 -20.36 27.68 -8.60
N GLU A 109 -20.25 28.67 -7.70
CA GLU A 109 -19.28 29.76 -7.81
C GLU A 109 -17.83 29.31 -7.65
N SER A 110 -17.60 28.24 -6.89
CA SER A 110 -16.27 27.70 -6.62
C SER A 110 -16.24 26.19 -6.72
N TRP A 111 -15.22 25.69 -7.42
CA TRP A 111 -14.87 24.28 -7.51
C TRP A 111 -14.62 23.62 -6.15
N MET A 112 -14.29 24.39 -5.09
CA MET A 112 -14.13 23.85 -3.74
C MET A 112 -15.43 23.20 -3.22
N ASN A 113 -16.57 23.81 -3.54
CA ASN A 113 -17.91 23.39 -3.09
C ASN A 113 -18.63 22.49 -4.11
N TYR A 114 -17.91 22.02 -5.13
CA TYR A 114 -18.49 21.19 -6.18
C TYR A 114 -19.07 19.88 -5.63
N GLN A 115 -20.32 19.61 -6.00
CA GLN A 115 -21.01 18.35 -5.70
C GLN A 115 -21.04 17.48 -6.96
N SER A 116 -20.61 16.22 -6.84
CA SER A 116 -20.65 15.27 -7.96
C SER A 116 -22.09 14.94 -8.34
N THR A 117 -22.38 14.79 -9.62
CA THR A 117 -23.75 14.47 -10.07
C THR A 117 -24.23 13.06 -9.67
N THR A 118 -23.32 12.10 -9.54
CA THR A 118 -23.66 10.66 -9.41
C THR A 118 -23.24 10.00 -8.09
N SER A 119 -22.57 10.74 -7.21
CA SER A 119 -21.99 10.19 -5.98
C SER A 119 -21.87 11.25 -4.88
N VAL A 120 -22.91 12.07 -4.68
CA VAL A 120 -22.91 13.11 -3.64
C VAL A 120 -22.78 12.48 -2.27
N SER A 121 -23.67 11.52 -1.96
CA SER A 121 -23.83 11.00 -0.60
C SER A 121 -22.55 10.38 -0.03
N ILE A 122 -21.86 9.55 -0.83
CA ILE A 122 -20.58 8.92 -0.44
C ILE A 122 -19.41 9.90 -0.36
N ASN A 123 -19.44 11.01 -1.12
CA ASN A 123 -18.39 12.03 -1.06
C ASN A 123 -18.54 12.94 0.17
N THR A 124 -19.77 13.20 0.60
CA THR A 124 -20.09 14.06 1.75
C THR A 124 -20.02 13.35 3.10
N GLU A 125 -19.63 12.08 3.14
CA GLU A 125 -19.47 11.33 4.40
C GLU A 125 -18.51 12.07 5.35
N LEU A 126 -18.91 12.15 6.63
CA LEU A 126 -18.10 12.77 7.68
C LEU A 126 -16.89 11.88 7.99
N ALA A 127 -15.78 12.16 7.31
CA ALA A 127 -14.49 11.48 7.50
C ALA A 127 -13.34 12.50 7.59
N LEU A 128 -12.19 12.04 8.11
CA LEU A 128 -10.95 12.82 8.22
C LEU A 128 -10.51 13.48 6.89
N PHE A 129 -10.88 12.89 5.75
CA PHE A 129 -10.46 13.34 4.41
C PHE A 129 -11.63 13.78 3.52
N SER A 130 -12.78 14.16 4.10
CA SER A 130 -13.99 14.52 3.35
C SER A 130 -13.76 15.62 2.29
N ARG A 131 -12.83 16.54 2.53
CA ARG A 131 -12.49 17.64 1.61
C ARG A 131 -11.82 17.20 0.31
N VAL A 132 -11.22 16.01 0.26
CA VAL A 132 -10.45 15.49 -0.90
C VAL A 132 -11.26 14.48 -1.71
N ASN A 133 -12.41 14.03 -1.22
CA ASN A 133 -13.30 13.12 -1.93
C ASN A 133 -13.74 13.71 -3.28
N GLY A 134 -13.74 12.88 -4.33
CA GLY A 134 -14.12 13.22 -5.70
C GLY A 134 -13.19 14.20 -6.43
N LYS A 135 -12.13 14.71 -5.79
CA LYS A 135 -11.24 15.75 -6.37
C LYS A 135 -10.32 15.23 -7.50
N PHE A 136 -10.30 13.93 -7.75
CA PHE A 136 -9.61 13.31 -8.89
C PHE A 136 -10.58 12.69 -9.90
N SER A 137 -11.89 12.91 -9.75
CA SER A 137 -12.87 12.50 -10.74
C SER A 137 -12.72 13.32 -12.03
N THR A 138 -13.04 12.70 -13.17
CA THR A 138 -13.02 13.35 -14.49
C THR A 138 -13.97 14.55 -14.54
N GLU A 139 -15.11 14.42 -13.87
CA GLU A 139 -16.12 15.47 -13.70
C GLU A 139 -15.51 16.69 -12.99
N PHE A 140 -14.89 16.50 -11.82
CA PHE A 140 -14.27 17.57 -11.04
C PHE A 140 -13.09 18.20 -11.76
N GLN A 141 -12.16 17.40 -12.30
CA GLN A 141 -10.96 17.93 -12.95
C GLN A 141 -11.30 18.84 -14.13
N ARG A 142 -12.32 18.44 -14.91
CA ARG A 142 -12.81 19.24 -16.03
C ARG A 142 -13.44 20.54 -15.56
N MET A 143 -14.32 20.47 -14.57
CA MET A 143 -14.99 21.65 -14.02
C MET A 143 -13.98 22.65 -13.45
N LYS A 144 -13.03 22.20 -12.61
CA LYS A 144 -11.98 23.06 -12.04
C LYS A 144 -11.14 23.71 -13.14
N THR A 145 -10.77 22.95 -14.17
CA THR A 145 -9.99 23.48 -15.31
C THR A 145 -10.75 24.58 -16.04
N LEU A 146 -12.04 24.38 -16.32
CA LEU A 146 -12.87 25.36 -17.02
C LEU A 146 -13.09 26.62 -16.18
N GLN A 147 -13.42 26.49 -14.89
CA GLN A 147 -13.61 27.64 -14.00
C GLN A 147 -12.36 28.52 -13.90
N VAL A 148 -11.18 27.92 -13.71
CA VAL A 148 -9.92 28.66 -13.57
C VAL A 148 -9.49 29.26 -14.91
N LYS A 149 -9.54 28.49 -16.00
CA LYS A 149 -9.05 28.93 -17.31
C LYS A 149 -9.91 30.06 -17.90
N ASP A 150 -11.22 29.94 -17.79
CA ASP A 150 -12.15 30.86 -18.43
C ASP A 150 -12.66 31.96 -17.49
N GLN A 151 -12.17 31.99 -16.24
CA GLN A 151 -12.67 32.87 -15.16
C GLN A 151 -14.20 32.80 -15.09
N ALA A 152 -14.70 31.57 -14.94
CA ALA A 152 -16.10 31.24 -15.09
C ALA A 152 -16.66 30.56 -13.83
N VAL A 153 -17.95 30.76 -13.61
CA VAL A 153 -18.77 29.97 -12.69
C VAL A 153 -19.49 28.86 -13.44
N SER A 154 -19.85 27.79 -12.75
CA SER A 154 -20.62 26.70 -13.34
C SER A 154 -22.09 26.81 -12.95
N THR A 155 -22.99 26.62 -13.91
CA THR A 155 -24.43 26.52 -13.68
C THR A 155 -24.91 25.13 -14.06
N ARG A 156 -25.71 24.48 -13.21
CA ARG A 156 -26.20 23.12 -13.47
C ARG A 156 -27.71 23.07 -13.41
N VAL A 157 -28.32 22.52 -14.45
CA VAL A 157 -29.75 22.20 -14.54
C VAL A 157 -29.88 20.70 -14.67
N GLN A 158 -30.85 20.08 -13.99
CA GLN A 158 -30.99 18.63 -14.04
C GLN A 158 -32.44 18.16 -13.97
N VAL A 159 -32.71 17.05 -14.65
CA VAL A 159 -33.88 16.20 -14.45
C VAL A 159 -33.41 14.89 -13.87
N ARG A 160 -34.00 14.47 -12.77
CA ARG A 160 -33.56 13.29 -12.02
C ARG A 160 -34.75 12.37 -11.73
N ASN A 161 -34.64 11.13 -12.18
CA ASN A 161 -35.66 10.10 -12.01
C ASN A 161 -35.10 9.00 -11.13
N ARG A 162 -35.48 8.97 -9.86
CA ARG A 162 -35.06 7.96 -8.89
C ARG A 162 -36.13 6.87 -8.79
N ILE A 163 -35.81 5.69 -9.31
CA ILE A 163 -36.79 4.59 -9.40
C ILE A 163 -36.72 3.70 -8.15
N TYR A 164 -35.53 3.23 -7.81
CA TYR A 164 -35.30 2.36 -6.65
C TYR A 164 -34.14 2.88 -5.80
N THR A 165 -34.21 2.63 -4.49
CA THR A 165 -33.03 2.57 -3.64
C THR A 165 -32.72 1.09 -3.39
N VAL A 166 -31.55 0.63 -3.80
CA VAL A 166 -31.10 -0.76 -3.67
C VAL A 166 -30.10 -0.84 -2.54
N LYS A 167 -30.27 -1.79 -1.62
CA LYS A 167 -29.44 -1.93 -0.41
C LYS A 167 -29.00 -3.37 -0.20
N ASN A 168 -27.80 -3.53 0.36
CA ASN A 168 -27.33 -4.81 0.84
C ASN A 168 -27.90 -5.13 2.23
N THR A 169 -28.15 -6.40 2.49
CA THR A 169 -28.49 -6.86 3.84
C THR A 169 -27.24 -6.86 4.74
N PRO A 170 -27.36 -6.54 6.04
CA PRO A 170 -26.23 -6.58 6.96
C PRO A 170 -25.57 -7.97 7.08
N THR A 171 -26.32 -9.03 6.78
CA THR A 171 -25.88 -10.42 6.82
C THR A 171 -25.06 -10.86 5.60
N SER A 172 -24.97 -10.03 4.54
CA SER A 172 -24.23 -10.36 3.31
C SER A 172 -22.81 -10.85 3.58
N GLU A 173 -22.42 -11.96 2.97
CA GLU A 173 -21.06 -12.52 3.09
C GLU A 173 -20.05 -11.77 2.20
N LEU A 174 -18.77 -11.92 2.51
CA LEU A 174 -17.70 -11.36 1.69
C LEU A 174 -17.46 -12.23 0.46
N SER A 175 -17.12 -11.60 -0.67
CA SER A 175 -16.79 -12.32 -1.89
C SER A 175 -15.55 -13.20 -1.68
N LEU A 176 -15.49 -14.33 -2.39
CA LEU A 176 -14.37 -15.27 -2.28
C LEU A 176 -13.03 -14.61 -2.62
N GLY A 177 -13.01 -13.77 -3.67
CA GLY A 177 -11.80 -13.07 -4.10
C GLY A 177 -11.30 -12.07 -3.05
N PHE A 178 -12.20 -11.30 -2.45
CA PHE A 178 -11.84 -10.35 -1.40
C PHE A 178 -11.36 -11.09 -0.14
N THR A 179 -12.07 -12.14 0.26
CA THR A 179 -11.69 -12.98 1.40
C THR A 179 -10.29 -13.57 1.23
N LYS A 180 -9.97 -14.10 0.04
CA LYS A 180 -8.63 -14.63 -0.26
C LYS A 180 -7.54 -13.56 -0.09
N ALA A 181 -7.75 -12.36 -0.61
CA ALA A 181 -6.80 -11.27 -0.47
C ALA A 181 -6.58 -10.86 1.00
N LEU A 182 -7.64 -10.89 1.82
CA LEU A 182 -7.51 -10.67 3.27
C LEU A 182 -6.72 -11.78 3.97
N MET A 183 -6.94 -13.05 3.59
CA MET A 183 -6.18 -14.20 4.12
C MET A 183 -4.69 -14.09 3.79
N ASP A 184 -4.35 -13.67 2.56
CA ASP A 184 -2.95 -13.48 2.16
C ASP A 184 -2.24 -12.43 3.04
N ILE A 185 -2.92 -11.34 3.41
CA ILE A 185 -2.38 -10.33 4.34
C ILE A 185 -2.23 -10.92 5.75
N CYS A 186 -3.24 -11.66 6.22
CA CYS A 186 -3.20 -12.33 7.53
C CYS A 186 -2.00 -13.27 7.66
N ASP A 187 -1.72 -14.09 6.64
CA ASP A 187 -0.57 -14.99 6.61
C ASP A 187 0.76 -14.25 6.80
N GLN A 188 0.90 -13.05 6.21
CA GLN A 188 2.10 -12.22 6.41
C GLN A 188 2.17 -11.62 7.80
N LEU A 189 1.03 -11.20 8.37
CA LEU A 189 0.95 -10.68 9.72
C LEU A 189 1.29 -11.75 10.78
N GLU A 190 0.94 -13.01 10.52
CA GLU A 190 1.31 -14.17 11.35
C GLU A 190 2.80 -14.48 11.28
N LYS A 191 3.41 -14.34 10.10
CA LYS A 191 4.86 -14.51 9.89
C LYS A 191 5.69 -13.32 10.36
N ASN A 192 5.06 -12.33 10.98
CA ASN A 192 5.66 -11.06 11.37
C ASN A 192 6.32 -10.29 10.21
N GLN A 193 5.86 -10.52 8.97
CA GLN A 193 6.34 -9.87 7.75
C GLN A 193 5.54 -8.59 7.47
N THR A 194 5.73 -7.57 8.32
CA THR A 194 4.95 -6.33 8.28
C THR A 194 5.10 -5.55 6.97
N LYS A 195 6.30 -5.49 6.37
CA LYS A 195 6.51 -4.83 5.06
C LYS A 195 5.65 -5.46 3.95
N MET A 196 5.63 -6.80 3.87
CA MET A 196 4.84 -7.52 2.87
C MET A 196 3.34 -7.37 3.14
N ALA A 197 2.91 -7.40 4.41
CA ALA A 197 1.52 -7.16 4.78
C ALA A 197 1.04 -5.76 4.36
N THR A 198 1.87 -4.72 4.54
CA THR A 198 1.57 -3.35 4.09
C THR A 198 1.46 -3.27 2.56
N TYR A 199 2.40 -3.88 1.84
CA TYR A 199 2.37 -3.94 0.38
C TYR A 199 1.09 -4.61 -0.16
N LEU A 200 0.70 -5.75 0.42
CA LEU A 200 -0.53 -6.45 0.04
C LEU A 200 -1.79 -5.65 0.41
N ALA A 201 -1.78 -4.93 1.54
CA ALA A 201 -2.88 -4.04 1.90
C ALA A 201 -3.02 -2.86 0.93
N GLU A 202 -1.91 -2.28 0.47
CA GLU A 202 -1.91 -1.26 -0.59
C GLU A 202 -2.49 -1.80 -1.91
N LEU A 203 -2.14 -3.03 -2.29
CA LEU A 203 -2.71 -3.71 -3.45
C LEU A 203 -4.22 -4.00 -3.30
N LEU A 204 -4.67 -4.29 -2.07
CA LEU A 204 -6.10 -4.41 -1.76
C LEU A 204 -6.85 -3.11 -2.06
N ILE A 205 -6.29 -1.95 -1.67
CA ILE A 205 -6.88 -0.63 -1.96
C ILE A 205 -6.91 -0.33 -3.45
N LEU A 206 -5.87 -0.73 -4.19
CA LEU A 206 -5.85 -0.59 -5.66
C LEU A 206 -6.99 -1.36 -6.33
N ASN A 207 -7.27 -2.58 -5.87
CA ASN A 207 -8.23 -3.49 -6.50
C ASN A 207 -9.68 -3.30 -6.03
N TYR A 208 -9.88 -2.91 -4.77
CA TYR A 208 -11.20 -2.82 -4.13
C TYR A 208 -11.57 -1.39 -3.69
N GLY A 209 -10.68 -0.42 -3.86
CA GLY A 209 -10.94 0.97 -3.51
C GLY A 209 -10.85 1.23 -2.00
N THR A 210 -11.43 2.36 -1.58
CA THR A 210 -11.39 2.84 -0.20
C THR A 210 -12.68 2.61 0.57
N HIS A 211 -13.80 2.44 -0.14
CA HIS A 211 -15.13 2.26 0.42
C HIS A 211 -15.82 1.04 -0.20
N VAL A 212 -16.87 0.56 0.44
CA VAL A 212 -17.82 -0.40 -0.13
C VAL A 212 -19.17 0.28 -0.22
N ILE A 213 -19.79 0.19 -1.39
CA ILE A 213 -21.12 0.74 -1.63
C ILE A 213 -22.14 -0.14 -0.91
N THR A 214 -22.87 0.43 0.04
CA THR A 214 -23.90 -0.28 0.82
C THR A 214 -25.31 -0.01 0.28
N SER A 215 -25.49 1.13 -0.37
CA SER A 215 -26.73 1.49 -1.06
C SER A 215 -26.48 2.30 -2.32
N VAL A 216 -27.33 2.07 -3.31
CA VAL A 216 -27.33 2.81 -4.58
C VAL A 216 -28.74 3.28 -4.91
N ASP A 217 -28.85 4.50 -5.42
CA ASP A 217 -30.08 4.99 -6.01
C ASP A 217 -30.04 4.69 -7.51
N ALA A 218 -30.91 3.78 -7.94
CA ALA A 218 -31.05 3.34 -9.32
C ALA A 218 -32.06 4.22 -10.05
N GLY A 219 -31.64 4.79 -11.18
CA GLY A 219 -32.44 5.78 -11.89
C GLY A 219 -31.78 6.28 -13.17
N ALA A 220 -32.23 7.44 -13.61
CA ALA A 220 -31.61 8.18 -14.70
C ALA A 220 -31.56 9.67 -14.37
N ALA A 221 -30.58 10.38 -14.93
CA ALA A 221 -30.44 11.82 -14.79
C ALA A 221 -30.03 12.46 -16.11
N LEU A 222 -30.68 13.56 -16.48
CA LEU A 222 -30.31 14.41 -17.61
C LEU A 222 -29.81 15.74 -17.07
N VAL A 223 -28.54 16.05 -17.27
CA VAL A 223 -27.86 17.19 -16.65
C VAL A 223 -27.28 18.09 -17.72
N GLN A 224 -27.58 19.38 -17.66
CA GLN A 224 -26.86 20.41 -18.40
C GLN A 224 -25.92 21.15 -17.43
N GLU A 225 -24.66 21.26 -17.82
CA GLU A 225 -23.64 22.01 -17.09
C GLU A 225 -23.03 23.06 -18.04
N ASP A 226 -23.38 24.31 -17.78
CA ASP A 226 -22.89 25.49 -18.51
C ASP A 226 -21.85 26.23 -17.67
N HIS A 227 -20.87 26.84 -18.33
CA HIS A 227 -19.89 27.72 -17.70
C HIS A 227 -20.09 29.13 -18.22
N VAL A 228 -20.22 30.10 -17.30
CA VAL A 228 -20.53 31.49 -17.60
C VAL A 228 -19.49 32.37 -16.94
N ARG A 229 -19.03 33.42 -17.65
CA ARG A 229 -18.02 34.34 -17.10
C ARG A 229 -18.43 34.89 -15.73
N SER A 230 -17.51 34.89 -14.77
CA SER A 230 -17.79 35.34 -13.41
C SER A 230 -18.19 36.82 -13.35
N SER A 231 -17.69 37.66 -14.27
CA SER A 231 -18.09 39.07 -14.38
C SER A 231 -19.60 39.24 -14.59
N PHE A 232 -20.24 38.34 -15.32
CA PHE A 232 -21.69 38.39 -15.59
C PHE A 232 -22.54 38.20 -14.32
N LEU A 233 -22.02 37.48 -13.32
CA LEU A 233 -22.69 37.36 -12.02
C LEU A 233 -22.50 38.61 -11.15
N LEU A 234 -21.30 39.20 -11.16
CA LEU A 234 -20.94 40.31 -10.27
C LEU A 234 -21.62 41.64 -10.65
N ASP A 235 -21.93 41.85 -11.92
CA ASP A 235 -22.45 43.12 -12.44
C ASP A 235 -23.91 43.44 -12.04
N ASN A 236 -24.65 42.54 -11.39
CA ASN A 236 -26.07 42.74 -11.07
C ASN A 236 -26.46 42.13 -9.72
N GLN A 237 -26.96 42.93 -8.76
CA GLN A 237 -27.41 42.43 -7.44
C GLN A 237 -28.59 41.43 -7.50
N ASN A 238 -29.34 41.40 -8.62
CA ASN A 238 -30.40 40.42 -8.91
C ASN A 238 -29.97 39.37 -9.98
N SER A 239 -28.68 39.27 -10.30
CA SER A 239 -28.14 38.44 -11.40
C SER A 239 -28.36 36.95 -11.20
N GLN A 240 -28.14 36.43 -9.98
CA GLN A 240 -28.17 34.98 -9.73
C GLN A 240 -29.51 34.37 -10.13
N ASN A 241 -30.63 34.96 -9.71
CA ASN A 241 -31.96 34.49 -10.08
C ASN A 241 -32.20 34.54 -11.60
N ILE A 242 -31.67 35.57 -12.27
CA ILE A 242 -31.78 35.73 -13.73
C ILE A 242 -30.93 34.69 -14.46
N VAL A 243 -29.69 34.46 -14.03
CA VAL A 243 -28.78 33.44 -14.57
C VAL A 243 -29.40 32.06 -14.39
N THR A 244 -29.92 31.79 -13.19
CA THR A 244 -30.59 30.54 -12.82
C THR A 244 -31.82 30.25 -13.68
N ALA A 245 -32.67 31.24 -13.92
CA ALA A 245 -33.84 31.09 -14.79
C ALA A 245 -33.45 30.99 -16.27
N SER A 246 -32.45 31.75 -16.71
CA SER A 246 -31.99 31.74 -18.11
C SER A 246 -31.33 30.41 -18.50
N ALA A 247 -30.56 29.82 -17.59
CA ALA A 247 -30.00 28.47 -17.75
C ALA A 247 -31.11 27.41 -17.87
N GLY A 248 -32.16 27.52 -17.04
CA GLY A 248 -33.34 26.66 -17.12
C GLY A 248 -34.09 26.77 -18.45
N ILE A 249 -34.32 28.00 -18.94
CA ILE A 249 -34.93 28.25 -20.25
C ILE A 249 -34.04 27.68 -21.38
N ALA A 250 -32.73 27.87 -21.29
CA ALA A 250 -31.79 27.31 -22.25
C ALA A 250 -31.88 25.77 -22.29
N PHE A 251 -31.98 25.12 -21.13
CA PHE A 251 -32.17 23.66 -21.04
C PHE A 251 -33.46 23.20 -21.69
N LEU A 252 -34.59 23.85 -21.38
CA LEU A 252 -35.90 23.53 -21.97
C LEU A 252 -35.90 23.63 -23.49
N ASN A 253 -35.20 24.64 -24.03
CA ASN A 253 -35.07 24.83 -25.47
C ASN A 253 -34.27 23.70 -26.14
N ILE A 254 -33.30 23.10 -25.45
CA ILE A 254 -32.53 21.96 -25.99
C ILE A 254 -33.37 20.68 -25.98
N VAL A 255 -34.16 20.42 -24.92
CA VAL A 255 -34.96 19.19 -24.81
C VAL A 255 -36.27 19.26 -25.62
N ASN A 256 -36.94 20.40 -25.70
CA ASN A 256 -38.22 20.53 -26.41
C ASN A 256 -38.08 21.17 -27.81
N PHE A 257 -36.93 20.98 -28.46
CA PHE A 257 -36.66 21.53 -29.79
C PHE A 257 -37.60 20.94 -30.85
N LYS A 258 -38.77 21.57 -31.05
CA LYS A 258 -39.56 21.37 -32.28
C LYS A 258 -38.88 22.17 -33.39
N VAL A 259 -38.30 21.42 -34.34
CA VAL A 259 -37.78 21.94 -35.61
C VAL A 259 -38.96 22.47 -36.42
N GLU A 260 -39.32 23.72 -36.18
CA GLU A 260 -40.05 24.67 -37.03
C GLU A 260 -40.79 25.64 -36.10
N THR A 261 -40.31 26.89 -36.08
CA THR A 261 -41.04 28.08 -35.61
C THR A 261 -41.62 28.03 -34.19
N ASP A 262 -40.77 28.31 -33.18
CA ASP A 262 -40.97 29.42 -32.23
C ASP A 262 -39.91 29.30 -31.13
N TYR A 263 -38.85 30.10 -31.29
CA TYR A 263 -37.86 30.37 -30.24
C TYR A 263 -38.64 31.02 -29.08
N ILE A 264 -39.08 30.22 -28.10
CA ILE A 264 -39.87 30.69 -26.96
C ILE A 264 -39.19 31.94 -26.38
N SER A 265 -39.84 33.08 -26.57
CA SER A 265 -39.45 34.45 -26.25
C SER A 265 -38.04 34.61 -25.67
N GLN A 266 -37.04 34.79 -26.54
CA GLN A 266 -35.72 35.29 -26.12
C GLN A 266 -35.91 36.66 -25.45
N THR A 267 -35.99 36.67 -24.12
CA THR A 267 -35.72 37.89 -23.35
C THR A 267 -34.31 38.35 -23.69
N THR A 268 -34.05 39.67 -23.69
CA THR A 268 -32.69 40.23 -23.85
C THR A 268 -31.70 39.53 -22.92
N LEU A 269 -32.13 39.23 -21.70
CA LEU A 269 -31.39 38.48 -20.68
C LEU A 269 -30.93 37.08 -21.11
N THR A 270 -31.74 36.33 -21.85
CA THR A 270 -31.34 34.99 -22.34
C THR A 270 -30.26 35.13 -23.42
N LYS A 271 -30.32 36.17 -24.26
CA LYS A 271 -29.26 36.45 -25.24
C LYS A 271 -27.95 36.83 -24.54
N ASP A 272 -28.04 37.63 -23.48
CA ASP A 272 -26.89 38.05 -22.69
C ASP A 272 -26.26 36.88 -21.92
N TYR A 273 -27.07 35.95 -21.41
CA TYR A 273 -26.57 34.70 -20.83
C TYR A 273 -25.80 33.87 -21.86
N LEU A 274 -26.39 33.66 -23.05
CA LEU A 274 -25.77 32.87 -24.11
C LEU A 274 -24.48 33.50 -24.64
N SER A 275 -24.37 34.83 -24.66
CA SER A 275 -23.16 35.54 -25.09
C SER A 275 -22.02 35.49 -24.06
N ASN A 276 -22.36 35.37 -22.77
CA ASN A 276 -21.38 35.22 -21.68
C ASN A 276 -21.03 33.76 -21.35
N ARG A 277 -21.71 32.80 -21.97
CA ARG A 277 -21.44 31.37 -21.80
C ARG A 277 -20.16 30.96 -22.53
N THR A 278 -19.18 30.45 -21.80
CA THR A 278 -17.88 29.99 -22.33
C THR A 278 -17.90 28.52 -22.72
N ASN A 279 -18.66 27.69 -22.00
CA ASN A 279 -18.81 26.26 -22.28
C ASN A 279 -20.24 25.78 -21.98
N SER A 280 -20.69 24.75 -22.69
CA SER A 280 -21.98 24.11 -22.46
C SER A 280 -21.86 22.61 -22.74
N ARG A 281 -22.38 21.79 -21.83
CA ARG A 281 -22.46 20.34 -22.02
C ARG A 281 -23.77 19.80 -21.47
N VAL A 282 -24.44 18.96 -22.24
CA VAL A 282 -25.55 18.12 -21.77
C VAL A 282 -25.08 16.68 -21.65
N GLN A 283 -25.41 16.02 -20.53
CA GLN A 283 -25.08 14.63 -20.26
C GLN A 283 -26.32 13.88 -19.80
N SER A 284 -26.50 12.68 -20.34
CA SER A 284 -27.50 11.72 -19.85
C SER A 284 -26.77 10.61 -19.10
N PHE A 285 -27.25 10.30 -17.90
CA PHE A 285 -26.87 9.17 -17.08
C PHE A 285 -28.05 8.20 -17.07
N GLY A 286 -27.87 7.02 -17.66
CA GLY A 286 -28.97 6.07 -17.88
C GLY A 286 -29.98 6.56 -18.92
N GLY A 287 -31.04 5.77 -19.09
CA GLY A 287 -32.04 5.97 -20.13
C GLY A 287 -31.48 5.79 -21.55
N VAL A 288 -32.24 6.26 -22.53
CA VAL A 288 -31.80 6.29 -23.93
C VAL A 288 -30.77 7.41 -24.14
N PRO A 289 -29.81 7.24 -25.08
CA PRO A 289 -28.85 8.29 -25.42
C PRO A 289 -29.54 9.61 -25.79
N PHE A 290 -29.04 10.70 -25.22
CA PHE A 290 -29.56 12.04 -25.49
C PHE A 290 -29.14 12.56 -26.87
N TYR A 291 -30.07 13.23 -27.55
CA TYR A 291 -29.82 14.02 -28.75
C TYR A 291 -30.70 15.28 -28.72
N PRO A 292 -30.24 16.44 -29.24
CA PRO A 292 -31.04 17.65 -29.26
C PRO A 292 -32.38 17.45 -29.99
N GLY A 293 -33.49 17.83 -29.35
CA GLY A 293 -34.85 17.61 -29.86
C GLY A 293 -35.57 16.35 -29.36
N ILE A 294 -34.91 15.48 -28.58
CA ILE A 294 -35.64 14.44 -27.84
C ILE A 294 -36.53 15.07 -26.76
N THR A 295 -37.85 14.88 -26.86
CA THR A 295 -38.75 15.42 -25.84
C THR A 295 -38.50 14.79 -24.49
N LEU A 296 -38.73 15.55 -23.42
CA LEU A 296 -38.56 15.04 -22.05
C LEU A 296 -39.40 13.78 -21.79
N GLU A 297 -40.61 13.73 -22.34
CA GLU A 297 -41.50 12.56 -22.28
C GLU A 297 -40.87 11.33 -22.95
N THR A 298 -40.28 11.50 -24.13
CA THR A 298 -39.64 10.40 -24.88
C THR A 298 -38.44 9.87 -24.11
N TRP A 299 -37.62 10.76 -23.56
CA TRP A 299 -36.48 10.38 -22.72
C TRP A 299 -36.93 9.63 -21.46
N GLN A 300 -37.95 10.13 -20.76
CA GLN A 300 -38.49 9.49 -19.55
C GLN A 300 -39.08 8.10 -19.82
N LYS A 301 -39.75 7.90 -20.96
CA LYS A 301 -40.24 6.57 -21.39
C LYS A 301 -39.10 5.57 -21.62
N GLY A 302 -37.93 6.05 -22.05
CA GLY A 302 -36.73 5.26 -22.30
C GLY A 302 -35.94 4.83 -21.05
N ILE A 303 -36.32 5.28 -19.85
CA ILE A 303 -35.61 4.97 -18.59
C ILE A 303 -35.75 3.49 -18.20
N THR A 304 -36.90 2.88 -18.49
CA THR A 304 -37.18 1.48 -18.15
C THR A 304 -36.11 0.57 -18.78
N ASN A 305 -35.54 -0.34 -17.98
CA ASN A 305 -34.44 -1.25 -18.34
C ASN A 305 -33.08 -0.60 -18.67
N HIS A 306 -32.90 0.70 -18.41
CA HIS A 306 -31.64 1.42 -18.62
C HIS A 306 -31.27 2.23 -17.38
N LEU A 307 -31.30 1.57 -16.22
CA LEU A 307 -31.10 2.23 -14.92
C LEU A 307 -29.62 2.26 -14.59
N VAL A 308 -29.13 3.39 -14.09
CA VAL A 308 -27.76 3.52 -13.58
C VAL A 308 -27.77 3.99 -12.13
N ALA A 309 -26.64 3.82 -11.45
CA ALA A 309 -26.46 4.42 -10.13
C ALA A 309 -26.30 5.94 -10.27
N ILE A 310 -27.36 6.67 -9.93
CA ILE A 310 -27.38 8.13 -9.90
C ILE A 310 -26.96 8.69 -8.53
N ASP A 311 -27.01 7.90 -7.47
CA ASP A 311 -26.32 8.23 -6.21
C ASP A 311 -25.82 6.96 -5.53
N ARG A 312 -24.84 7.12 -4.63
CA ARG A 312 -24.19 6.03 -3.91
C ARG A 312 -23.98 6.46 -2.46
N ALA A 313 -24.22 5.54 -1.53
CA ALA A 313 -23.72 5.66 -0.16
C ALA A 313 -22.95 4.38 0.21
N GLY A 314 -21.98 4.53 1.09
CA GLY A 314 -21.07 3.46 1.42
C GLY A 314 -20.43 3.66 2.79
N LEU A 315 -19.58 2.71 3.15
CA LEU A 315 -18.77 2.78 4.35
C LEU A 315 -17.31 2.46 3.99
N PRO A 316 -16.33 2.93 4.77
CA PRO A 316 -14.92 2.62 4.55
C PRO A 316 -14.65 1.11 4.49
N LEU A 317 -13.72 0.68 3.63
CA LEU A 317 -13.44 -0.74 3.37
C LEU A 317 -13.10 -1.55 4.64
N HIS A 318 -12.30 -0.96 5.54
CA HIS A 318 -11.87 -1.59 6.78
C HIS A 318 -13.04 -1.84 7.77
N PHE A 319 -14.20 -1.19 7.59
CA PHE A 319 -15.40 -1.42 8.40
C PHE A 319 -15.95 -2.85 8.25
N PHE A 320 -15.74 -3.49 7.10
CA PHE A 320 -16.24 -4.83 6.81
C PHE A 320 -15.28 -5.94 7.24
N ILE A 321 -14.08 -5.57 7.70
CA ILE A 321 -13.07 -6.50 8.22
C ILE A 321 -13.31 -6.65 9.73
N LYS A 322 -14.18 -7.60 10.08
CA LYS A 322 -14.58 -7.85 11.46
C LYS A 322 -14.65 -9.36 11.75
N PRO A 323 -14.50 -9.78 13.03
CA PRO A 323 -14.49 -11.20 13.38
C PRO A 323 -15.76 -11.98 12.98
N ASP A 324 -16.92 -11.32 12.92
CA ASP A 324 -18.20 -11.92 12.48
C ASP A 324 -18.22 -12.24 10.98
N LYS A 325 -17.50 -11.48 10.16
CA LYS A 325 -17.39 -11.70 8.71
C LYS A 325 -16.23 -12.63 8.31
N LEU A 326 -15.35 -12.95 9.26
CA LEU A 326 -14.20 -13.84 9.05
C LEU A 326 -14.18 -14.93 10.15
N PRO A 327 -15.19 -15.83 10.21
CA PRO A 327 -15.40 -16.75 11.33
C PRO A 327 -14.32 -17.83 11.52
N GLY A 328 -13.27 -17.87 10.71
CA GLY A 328 -12.13 -18.78 10.84
C GLY A 328 -10.84 -18.15 11.36
N LEU A 329 -10.85 -16.88 11.79
CA LEU A 329 -9.65 -16.16 12.23
C LEU A 329 -9.74 -15.69 13.69
N PRO A 330 -8.62 -15.67 14.44
CA PRO A 330 -8.58 -15.12 15.78
C PRO A 330 -8.96 -13.62 15.79
N GLY A 331 -9.85 -13.22 16.72
CA GLY A 331 -10.33 -11.84 16.81
C GLY A 331 -9.23 -10.76 16.85
N PRO A 332 -8.15 -10.90 17.65
CA PRO A 332 -7.04 -9.94 17.64
C PRO A 332 -6.32 -9.84 16.29
N LEU A 333 -6.19 -10.95 15.55
CA LEU A 333 -5.57 -10.96 14.23
C LEU A 333 -6.42 -10.18 13.22
N VAL A 334 -7.75 -10.36 13.26
CA VAL A 334 -8.69 -9.60 12.41
C VAL A 334 -8.64 -8.10 12.72
N LYS A 335 -8.51 -7.71 14.00
CA LYS A 335 -8.31 -6.29 14.37
C LYS A 335 -7.01 -5.73 13.79
N LYS A 336 -5.91 -6.50 13.86
CA LYS A 336 -4.62 -6.11 13.26
C LYS A 336 -4.72 -5.95 11.75
N LEU A 337 -5.37 -6.91 11.07
CA LEU A 337 -5.67 -6.84 9.63
C LEU A 337 -6.47 -5.58 9.27
N SER A 338 -7.59 -5.35 9.95
CA SER A 338 -8.43 -4.16 9.74
C SER A 338 -7.62 -2.87 9.90
N LYS A 339 -6.75 -2.80 10.91
CA LYS A 339 -5.87 -1.65 11.13
C LYS A 339 -4.84 -1.46 10.02
N THR A 340 -4.25 -2.53 9.51
CA THR A 340 -3.30 -2.47 8.38
C THR A 340 -3.99 -1.92 7.12
N VAL A 341 -5.21 -2.38 6.82
CA VAL A 341 -6.01 -1.87 5.70
C VAL A 341 -6.43 -0.42 5.91
N GLU A 342 -6.83 -0.04 7.14
CA GLU A 342 -7.15 1.35 7.48
C GLU A 342 -5.95 2.29 7.24
N ILE A 343 -4.73 1.87 7.62
CA ILE A 343 -3.51 2.65 7.40
C ILE A 343 -3.23 2.80 5.90
N ALA A 344 -3.40 1.73 5.11
CA ALA A 344 -3.23 1.80 3.65
C ALA A 344 -4.21 2.79 2.99
N VAL A 345 -5.48 2.81 3.42
CA VAL A 345 -6.46 3.82 2.98
C VAL A 345 -5.97 5.22 3.36
N ARG A 346 -5.52 5.44 4.60
CA ARG A 346 -5.02 6.74 5.05
C ARG A 346 -3.81 7.22 4.24
N HIS A 347 -2.89 6.33 3.88
CA HIS A 347 -1.75 6.66 3.01
C HIS A 347 -2.22 7.08 1.61
N TYR A 348 -3.18 6.36 1.02
CA TYR A 348 -3.77 6.70 -0.27
C TYR A 348 -4.33 8.14 -0.29
N TYR A 349 -5.05 8.54 0.75
CA TYR A 349 -5.52 9.92 0.90
C TYR A 349 -4.38 10.90 1.13
N ALA A 350 -3.49 10.63 2.09
CA ALA A 350 -2.41 11.54 2.46
C ALA A 350 -1.50 11.90 1.28
N PHE A 351 -1.13 10.93 0.45
CA PHE A 351 -0.24 11.15 -0.70
C PHE A 351 -0.90 11.85 -1.88
N ASN A 352 -2.24 11.93 -1.87
CA ASN A 352 -3.06 12.63 -2.86
C ASN A 352 -3.66 13.94 -2.33
N THR A 353 -3.35 14.33 -1.10
CA THR A 353 -3.66 15.66 -0.60
C THR A 353 -2.59 16.64 -1.06
N HIS A 354 -3.03 17.74 -1.69
CA HIS A 354 -2.18 18.81 -2.20
C HIS A 354 -2.57 20.12 -1.51
N PRO A 355 -1.93 20.44 -0.37
CA PRO A 355 -2.16 21.70 0.32
C PRO A 355 -1.64 22.89 -0.50
N GLY A 356 -2.40 23.99 -0.51
CA GLY A 356 -1.96 25.25 -1.09
C GLY A 356 -3.10 26.25 -1.22
N CYS A 357 -2.76 27.50 -1.54
CA CYS A 357 -3.76 28.54 -1.75
C CYS A 357 -4.75 28.17 -2.87
N THR A 358 -6.04 28.16 -2.53
CA THR A 358 -7.13 27.83 -3.46
C THR A 358 -7.86 29.05 -4.03
N ASN A 359 -7.58 30.25 -3.50
CA ASN A 359 -8.15 31.50 -3.98
C ASN A 359 -7.51 31.92 -5.31
N VAL A 360 -8.30 31.97 -6.39
CA VAL A 360 -7.85 32.28 -7.75
C VAL A 360 -7.37 33.73 -7.87
N ASP A 361 -7.89 34.64 -7.05
CA ASP A 361 -7.54 36.06 -7.08
C ASP A 361 -6.24 36.37 -6.31
N SER A 362 -5.71 35.39 -5.57
CA SER A 362 -4.45 35.55 -4.83
C SER A 362 -3.23 35.41 -5.74
N PRO A 363 -2.18 36.23 -5.58
CA PRO A 363 -0.91 36.06 -6.31
C PRO A 363 -0.21 34.72 -6.01
N ASN A 364 -0.55 34.07 -4.90
CA ASN A 364 0.00 32.78 -4.48
C ASN A 364 -0.89 31.59 -4.88
N PHE A 365 -1.93 31.80 -5.70
CA PHE A 365 -2.85 30.75 -6.14
C PHE A 365 -2.12 29.51 -6.65
N ASN A 366 -2.49 28.33 -6.15
CA ASN A 366 -1.96 27.06 -6.59
C ASN A 366 -3.02 26.24 -7.32
N PHE A 367 -2.94 26.21 -8.65
CA PHE A 367 -3.86 25.42 -9.48
C PHE A 367 -3.88 23.93 -9.12
N GLN A 368 -2.76 23.37 -8.64
CA GLN A 368 -2.66 21.95 -8.26
C GLN A 368 -3.26 21.66 -6.88
N ALA A 369 -3.53 22.68 -6.06
CA ALA A 369 -4.03 22.48 -4.71
C ALA A 369 -5.47 21.95 -4.70
N ASN A 370 -5.74 20.93 -3.89
CA ASN A 370 -7.08 20.39 -3.65
C ASN A 370 -7.54 20.57 -2.19
N MET A 371 -6.67 21.13 -1.34
CA MET A 371 -6.94 21.45 0.04
C MET A 371 -6.36 22.82 0.33
N ASP A 372 -7.19 23.72 0.86
CA ASP A 372 -6.72 25.02 1.30
C ASP A 372 -5.81 24.89 2.53
N ASP A 373 -4.71 25.62 2.51
CA ASP A 373 -3.72 25.65 3.57
C ASP A 373 -3.57 27.05 4.21
N ASP A 374 -4.49 27.96 3.92
CA ASP A 374 -4.51 29.34 4.44
C ASP A 374 -3.26 30.16 4.07
N SER A 375 -2.56 29.79 2.99
CA SER A 375 -1.32 30.47 2.54
C SER A 375 -1.56 31.66 1.59
N CYS A 376 -2.81 31.96 1.24
CA CYS A 376 -3.14 32.95 0.19
C CYS A 376 -2.64 34.37 0.47
N ASP A 377 -2.61 34.80 1.74
CA ASP A 377 -2.22 36.16 2.12
C ASP A 377 -0.81 36.23 2.76
N ALA A 378 -0.06 35.13 2.72
CA ALA A 378 1.21 35.05 3.42
C ALA A 378 2.34 35.81 2.72
N LYS A 379 3.16 36.50 3.51
CA LYS A 379 4.35 37.22 3.05
C LYS A 379 5.47 36.23 2.71
N VAL A 380 6.17 36.48 1.61
CA VAL A 380 7.28 35.65 1.14
C VAL A 380 8.58 36.13 1.81
N THR A 381 9.25 35.24 2.53
CA THR A 381 10.61 35.43 3.06
C THR A 381 11.57 34.55 2.29
N ASN A 382 12.65 35.10 1.75
CA ASN A 382 13.66 34.30 1.06
C ASN A 382 14.56 33.59 2.08
N PHE A 383 14.81 32.30 1.86
CA PHE A 383 15.70 31.49 2.69
C PHE A 383 16.91 31.02 1.88
N THR A 384 18.02 30.77 2.58
CA THR A 384 19.25 30.23 2.00
C THR A 384 19.32 28.72 2.18
N PHE A 385 19.77 28.02 1.15
CA PHE A 385 19.88 26.57 1.14
C PHE A 385 21.34 26.13 1.36
N GLY A 386 21.64 25.47 2.48
CA GLY A 386 23.01 25.06 2.84
C GLY A 386 23.48 23.73 2.22
N GLY A 387 22.67 23.14 1.34
CA GLY A 387 22.93 21.85 0.71
C GLY A 387 22.32 20.64 1.43
N VAL A 388 22.57 19.48 0.84
CA VAL A 388 22.12 18.16 1.31
C VAL A 388 23.31 17.20 1.38
N TYR A 389 23.21 16.21 2.26
CA TYR A 389 24.16 15.10 2.32
C TYR A 389 23.45 13.84 2.83
N GLN A 390 24.04 12.69 2.54
CA GLN A 390 23.53 11.39 2.92
C GLN A 390 24.67 10.50 3.41
N GLU A 391 24.50 9.96 4.61
CA GLU A 391 25.39 8.95 5.19
C GLU A 391 24.85 7.55 4.87
N CYS A 392 25.75 6.56 4.81
CA CYS A 392 25.39 5.16 4.66
C CYS A 392 26.21 4.29 5.63
N THR A 393 25.58 3.25 6.18
CA THR A 393 26.20 2.26 7.07
C THR A 393 25.82 0.86 6.59
N GLU A 394 26.82 0.03 6.27
CA GLU A 394 26.58 -1.36 5.86
C GLU A 394 26.15 -2.21 7.07
N LEU A 395 25.05 -2.95 6.92
CA LEU A 395 24.53 -3.86 7.95
C LEU A 395 24.90 -5.32 7.64
N SER A 396 24.83 -5.70 6.36
CA SER A 396 25.17 -7.06 5.90
C SER A 396 25.48 -7.09 4.40
N GLY A 397 26.50 -7.85 4.00
CA GLY A 397 26.97 -7.89 2.60
C GLY A 397 27.94 -6.75 2.29
N ASP A 398 28.93 -7.01 1.44
CA ASP A 398 29.97 -6.04 1.11
C ASP A 398 29.54 -5.17 -0.09
N VAL A 399 29.81 -3.85 -0.03
CA VAL A 399 29.75 -2.87 -1.15
C VAL A 399 28.36 -2.37 -1.55
N LEU A 400 27.53 -1.92 -0.59
CA LEU A 400 26.27 -1.21 -0.90
C LEU A 400 26.38 0.32 -0.79
N CYS A 401 27.23 0.82 0.11
CA CYS A 401 27.23 2.24 0.44
C CYS A 401 27.82 3.16 -0.64
N GLN A 402 28.60 2.64 -1.57
CA GLN A 402 29.28 3.44 -2.60
C GLN A 402 28.32 4.29 -3.45
N ASN A 403 27.12 3.78 -3.74
CA ASN A 403 26.11 4.48 -4.55
C ASN A 403 25.06 5.21 -3.70
N LEU A 404 25.09 5.04 -2.38
CA LEU A 404 24.14 5.63 -1.43
C LEU A 404 24.73 6.80 -0.64
N GLU A 405 26.05 7.00 -0.66
CA GLU A 405 26.67 8.16 -0.02
C GLU A 405 26.57 9.42 -0.90
N GLN A 406 26.24 10.55 -0.27
CA GLN A 406 26.31 11.86 -0.91
C GLN A 406 26.94 12.86 0.05
N LYS A 407 28.05 13.49 -0.35
CA LYS A 407 28.69 14.57 0.40
C LYS A 407 28.05 15.91 0.08
N ASN A 408 28.05 16.83 1.04
CA ASN A 408 27.62 18.21 0.80
C ASN A 408 28.63 18.90 -0.12
N LEU A 409 28.12 19.55 -1.18
CA LEU A 409 28.95 20.25 -2.16
C LEU A 409 29.80 21.37 -1.56
N LEU A 410 29.31 22.06 -0.52
CA LEU A 410 29.98 23.19 0.11
C LEU A 410 31.13 22.77 1.05
N THR A 411 31.00 21.63 1.74
CA THR A 411 31.98 21.18 2.73
C THR A 411 32.86 20.04 2.23
N GLY A 412 32.46 19.34 1.16
CA GLY A 412 33.13 18.13 0.69
C GLY A 412 33.01 16.94 1.65
N GLY A 413 32.11 16.99 2.63
CA GLY A 413 31.91 15.97 3.66
C GLY A 413 30.44 15.77 4.06
N PHE A 414 30.20 14.99 5.10
CA PHE A 414 28.86 14.71 5.66
C PHE A 414 28.50 15.72 6.77
N SER A 415 28.61 17.01 6.46
CA SER A 415 28.36 18.09 7.42
C SER A 415 27.82 19.34 6.75
N CYS A 416 27.12 20.16 7.53
CA CYS A 416 26.68 21.49 7.10
C CYS A 416 27.81 22.52 7.19
N PRO A 417 27.82 23.53 6.30
CA PRO A 417 28.78 24.63 6.36
C PRO A 417 28.54 25.52 7.60
N SER A 418 29.54 26.34 7.95
CA SER A 418 29.44 27.26 9.08
C SER A 418 28.23 28.19 8.97
N GLY A 419 27.46 28.33 10.05
CA GLY A 419 26.21 29.11 10.07
C GLY A 419 24.95 28.31 9.69
N TYR A 420 25.10 27.05 9.31
CA TYR A 420 23.99 26.13 9.01
C TYR A 420 23.94 24.97 9.99
N THR A 421 22.73 24.48 10.26
CA THR A 421 22.47 23.32 11.13
C THR A 421 21.89 22.15 10.32
N PRO A 422 22.25 20.91 10.65
CA PRO A 422 21.73 19.74 9.97
C PRO A 422 20.31 19.42 10.45
N VAL A 423 19.43 19.09 9.50
CA VAL A 423 18.08 18.61 9.76
C VAL A 423 17.97 17.22 9.16
N HIS A 424 17.73 16.24 10.02
CA HIS A 424 17.48 14.86 9.60
C HIS A 424 16.11 14.76 8.92
N LEU A 425 16.06 14.17 7.74
CA LEU A 425 14.79 13.95 7.03
C LEU A 425 14.22 12.58 7.35
N LEU A 426 15.02 11.53 7.16
CA LEU A 426 14.60 10.15 7.32
C LEU A 426 15.82 9.22 7.34
N SER A 427 15.66 8.08 8.01
CA SER A 427 16.59 6.94 7.94
C SER A 427 15.86 5.75 7.34
N GLN A 428 16.51 5.02 6.43
CA GLN A 428 15.92 3.87 5.76
C GLN A 428 16.94 2.77 5.50
N THR A 429 16.43 1.55 5.35
CA THR A 429 17.23 0.38 5.00
C THR A 429 17.02 0.01 3.54
N HIS A 430 18.09 0.09 2.76
CA HIS A 430 18.16 -0.44 1.41
C HIS A 430 18.46 -1.95 1.47
N GLU A 431 17.79 -2.73 0.64
CA GLU A 431 18.00 -4.17 0.52
C GLU A 431 18.28 -4.54 -0.94
N GLU A 432 19.38 -5.25 -1.19
CA GLU A 432 19.74 -5.75 -2.52
C GLU A 432 19.98 -7.25 -2.50
N GLY A 433 19.39 -7.95 -3.47
CA GLY A 433 19.47 -9.39 -3.59
C GLY A 433 20.62 -9.79 -4.48
N TYR A 434 21.50 -10.67 -3.99
CA TYR A 434 22.58 -11.24 -4.79
C TYR A 434 22.58 -12.75 -4.65
N SER A 435 22.87 -13.44 -5.75
CA SER A 435 23.06 -14.89 -5.76
C SER A 435 24.53 -15.21 -5.69
N ARG A 436 24.90 -16.16 -4.82
CA ARG A 436 26.27 -16.67 -4.73
C ARG A 436 26.23 -18.18 -4.84
N LEU A 437 27.00 -18.69 -5.79
CA LEU A 437 27.20 -20.12 -5.95
C LEU A 437 28.05 -20.65 -4.79
N GLU A 438 27.47 -21.46 -3.91
CA GLU A 438 28.15 -22.15 -2.83
C GLU A 438 28.37 -23.62 -3.20
N CYS A 439 29.64 -24.00 -3.37
CA CYS A 439 30.02 -25.38 -3.67
C CYS A 439 30.50 -26.10 -2.40
N LYS A 440 29.76 -27.13 -1.97
CA LYS A 440 30.15 -28.01 -0.86
C LYS A 440 30.58 -29.37 -1.41
N LYS A 441 31.74 -29.86 -0.99
CA LYS A 441 32.23 -31.20 -1.34
C LYS A 441 31.62 -32.22 -0.37
N LYS A 442 30.65 -33.00 -0.83
CA LYS A 442 30.06 -34.11 -0.06
C LYS A 442 30.79 -35.40 -0.39
N CYS A 443 31.38 -36.06 0.61
CA CYS A 443 32.09 -37.31 0.43
C CYS A 443 31.40 -38.44 1.19
N THR A 444 31.04 -39.52 0.50
CA THR A 444 30.55 -40.76 1.10
C THR A 444 31.73 -41.71 1.29
N LEU A 445 31.88 -42.28 2.50
CA LEU A 445 32.97 -43.20 2.87
C LEU A 445 34.39 -42.64 2.66
N LYS A 446 34.58 -41.31 2.67
CA LYS A 446 35.84 -40.60 2.38
C LYS A 446 36.45 -40.84 0.98
N ILE A 447 35.85 -41.68 0.14
CA ILE A 447 36.38 -42.09 -1.18
C ILE A 447 35.50 -41.56 -2.32
N PHE A 448 34.18 -41.49 -2.14
CA PHE A 448 33.25 -41.02 -3.16
C PHE A 448 32.83 -39.57 -2.92
N CYS A 449 33.65 -38.63 -3.39
CA CYS A 449 33.38 -37.21 -3.26
C CYS A 449 32.64 -36.65 -4.49
N LYS A 450 31.48 -36.03 -4.25
CA LYS A 450 30.75 -35.22 -5.24
C LYS A 450 30.74 -33.77 -4.79
N THR A 451 31.12 -32.86 -5.67
CA THR A 451 30.93 -31.42 -5.45
C THR A 451 29.47 -31.11 -5.77
N VAL A 452 28.74 -30.62 -4.77
CA VAL A 452 27.37 -30.14 -4.93
C VAL A 452 27.43 -28.63 -4.81
N CYS A 453 27.13 -27.94 -5.90
CA CYS A 453 26.99 -26.49 -5.90
C CYS A 453 25.51 -26.15 -5.82
N GLU A 454 25.19 -25.23 -4.93
CA GLU A 454 23.86 -24.68 -4.75
C GLU A 454 23.94 -23.17 -4.96
N ASP A 455 23.00 -22.63 -5.72
CA ASP A 455 22.88 -21.19 -5.86
C ASP A 455 22.12 -20.62 -4.67
N VAL A 456 22.80 -19.88 -3.81
CA VAL A 456 22.24 -19.35 -2.57
C VAL A 456 21.93 -17.88 -2.75
N PHE A 457 20.65 -17.53 -2.71
CA PHE A 457 20.20 -16.15 -2.71
C PHE A 457 20.37 -15.53 -1.32
N ARG A 458 21.11 -14.42 -1.23
CA ARG A 458 21.30 -13.64 -0.01
C ARG A 458 20.84 -12.20 -0.22
N VAL A 459 20.51 -11.56 0.88
CA VAL A 459 20.10 -10.15 0.89
C VAL A 459 21.18 -9.35 1.60
N ALA A 460 21.81 -8.43 0.87
CA ALA A 460 22.65 -7.40 1.45
C ALA A 460 21.77 -6.25 1.94
N LYS A 461 22.19 -5.58 3.03
CA LYS A 461 21.44 -4.52 3.69
C LYS A 461 22.36 -3.37 4.05
N ALA A 462 21.92 -2.15 3.79
CA ALA A 462 22.59 -0.93 4.23
C ALA A 462 21.57 0.08 4.75
N GLU A 463 21.89 0.78 5.83
CA GLU A 463 21.08 1.88 6.34
C GLU A 463 21.64 3.20 5.82
N PHE A 464 20.81 4.03 5.22
CA PHE A 464 21.19 5.39 4.82
C PHE A 464 20.36 6.44 5.57
N ARG A 465 20.99 7.59 5.83
CA ARG A 465 20.41 8.71 6.59
C ARG A 465 20.55 9.99 5.79
N ALA A 466 19.42 10.60 5.43
CA ALA A 466 19.36 11.79 4.60
C ALA A 466 19.23 13.07 5.45
N TYR A 467 20.04 14.09 5.13
CA TYR A 467 20.08 15.37 5.81
C TYR A 467 20.03 16.54 4.82
N TRP A 468 19.48 17.66 5.29
CA TRP A 468 19.59 18.96 4.62
C TRP A 468 20.00 20.04 5.62
N CYS A 469 20.62 21.10 5.11
CA CYS A 469 21.20 22.16 5.92
C CYS A 469 20.34 23.41 5.88
N VAL A 470 19.87 23.84 7.05
CA VAL A 470 19.07 25.06 7.26
C VAL A 470 19.93 26.14 7.89
N ALA A 471 19.72 27.41 7.54
CA ALA A 471 20.44 28.52 8.16
C ALA A 471 20.03 28.68 9.63
N ALA A 472 21.01 28.76 10.54
CA ALA A 472 20.76 28.91 11.98
C ALA A 472 20.39 30.36 12.39
N GLY A 473 20.55 31.31 11.45
CA GLY A 473 20.30 32.73 11.62
C GLY A 473 20.56 33.48 10.31
N GLN A 474 20.88 34.78 10.40
CA GLN A 474 21.34 35.53 9.24
C GLN A 474 22.72 35.01 8.82
N VAL A 475 22.82 34.59 7.57
CA VAL A 475 24.05 34.12 6.93
C VAL A 475 24.47 35.13 5.84
N PRO A 476 25.76 35.20 5.47
CA PRO A 476 26.22 36.11 4.43
C PRO A 476 25.49 35.88 3.10
N ASP A 477 25.33 36.95 2.31
CA ASP A 477 24.77 36.85 0.97
C ASP A 477 25.59 35.88 0.11
N ASN A 478 24.90 35.09 -0.71
CA ASN A 478 25.50 34.08 -1.59
C ASN A 478 26.34 32.98 -0.89
N SER A 479 26.12 32.76 0.40
CA SER A 479 26.78 31.67 1.15
C SER A 479 26.16 30.28 0.95
N GLY A 480 25.03 30.19 0.24
CA GLY A 480 24.27 28.96 0.04
C GLY A 480 24.44 28.37 -1.36
N LEU A 481 23.57 27.41 -1.68
CA LEU A 481 23.41 26.84 -3.01
C LEU A 481 22.15 27.39 -3.67
N LEU A 482 22.21 27.65 -4.97
CA LEU A 482 21.02 27.89 -5.78
C LEU A 482 20.27 26.58 -5.98
N PHE A 483 18.94 26.62 -5.85
CA PHE A 483 18.09 25.45 -5.98
C PHE A 483 17.36 25.46 -7.33
N GLY A 484 17.55 24.40 -8.13
CA GLY A 484 17.02 24.27 -9.49
C GLY A 484 15.89 23.27 -9.62
N GLY A 485 15.28 22.86 -8.50
CA GLY A 485 14.25 21.82 -8.46
C GLY A 485 14.80 20.42 -8.13
N VAL A 486 13.90 19.44 -8.11
CA VAL A 486 14.20 18.03 -7.88
C VAL A 486 13.51 17.15 -8.91
N PHE A 487 14.04 15.96 -9.14
CA PHE A 487 13.41 14.93 -9.94
C PHE A 487 13.83 13.54 -9.46
N THR A 488 13.11 12.52 -9.91
CA THR A 488 13.47 11.12 -9.69
C THR A 488 13.52 10.37 -11.03
N ASP A 489 13.78 9.08 -10.97
CA ASP A 489 13.60 8.12 -12.06
C ASP A 489 12.14 8.04 -12.57
N LYS A 490 11.16 8.54 -11.81
CA LYS A 490 9.73 8.50 -12.16
C LYS A 490 9.07 9.88 -12.25
N SER A 491 9.63 10.90 -11.60
CA SER A 491 9.12 12.28 -11.64
C SER A 491 10.02 13.17 -12.47
N ILE A 492 9.42 14.16 -13.14
CA ILE A 492 10.15 15.17 -13.90
C ILE A 492 10.44 16.38 -13.01
N ASN A 493 11.50 17.12 -13.31
CA ASN A 493 11.74 18.44 -12.73
C ASN A 493 10.83 19.46 -13.41
N PRO A 494 9.89 20.12 -12.70
CA PRO A 494 9.01 21.11 -13.32
C PRO A 494 9.74 22.30 -13.95
N MET A 495 10.98 22.59 -13.53
CA MET A 495 11.80 23.66 -14.13
C MET A 495 12.29 23.34 -15.55
N THR A 496 12.52 22.07 -15.86
CA THR A 496 13.03 21.62 -17.17
C THR A 496 11.99 20.85 -17.97
N ASN A 497 10.87 20.45 -17.35
CA ASN A 497 9.90 19.48 -17.86
C ASN A 497 10.55 18.16 -18.31
N ALA A 498 11.67 17.79 -17.68
CA ALA A 498 12.44 16.59 -18.01
C ALA A 498 13.06 16.00 -16.73
N GLN A 499 13.58 14.78 -16.83
CA GLN A 499 14.36 14.13 -15.75
C GLN A 499 15.82 14.63 -15.78
N SER A 500 16.00 15.95 -15.71
CA SER A 500 17.30 16.60 -15.83
C SER A 500 17.36 17.91 -15.05
N CYS A 501 18.59 18.32 -14.70
CA CYS A 501 18.83 19.63 -14.13
C CYS A 501 18.84 20.75 -15.18
N PRO A 502 18.52 22.00 -14.80
CA PRO A 502 18.71 23.17 -15.65
C PRO A 502 20.18 23.36 -16.06
N ALA A 503 20.43 24.19 -17.08
CA ALA A 503 21.79 24.51 -17.49
C ALA A 503 22.57 25.19 -16.34
N GLY A 504 23.80 24.74 -16.08
CA GLY A 504 24.64 25.24 -14.97
C GLY A 504 24.34 24.63 -13.60
N TYR A 505 23.47 23.61 -13.52
CA TYR A 505 23.15 22.89 -12.29
C TYR A 505 23.69 21.46 -12.32
N ILE A 506 24.15 20.98 -11.16
CA ILE A 506 24.59 19.61 -10.94
C ILE A 506 23.60 18.84 -10.04
N PRO A 507 23.35 17.55 -10.31
CA PRO A 507 22.48 16.73 -9.48
C PRO A 507 23.23 16.19 -8.25
N LEU A 508 22.66 16.37 -7.06
CA LEU A 508 23.06 15.67 -5.83
C LEU A 508 22.11 14.51 -5.56
N ASN A 509 22.65 13.35 -5.19
CA ASN A 509 21.87 12.16 -4.87
C ASN A 509 21.32 12.23 -3.45
N LEU A 510 20.04 11.96 -3.28
CA LEU A 510 19.40 11.83 -1.98
C LEU A 510 18.43 10.67 -2.02
N PHE A 511 18.23 9.98 -0.90
CA PHE A 511 17.50 8.71 -0.85
C PHE A 511 18.06 7.70 -1.87
N GLU A 512 17.20 6.87 -2.47
CA GLU A 512 17.60 5.91 -3.51
C GLU A 512 17.67 6.54 -4.90
N SER A 513 16.72 7.42 -5.25
CA SER A 513 16.57 7.91 -6.62
C SER A 513 16.34 9.42 -6.76
N LEU A 514 16.24 10.15 -5.65
CA LEU A 514 15.99 11.60 -5.70
C LEU A 514 17.28 12.32 -6.13
N LYS A 515 17.14 13.17 -7.14
CA LYS A 515 18.20 14.06 -7.62
C LYS A 515 17.81 15.50 -7.29
N VAL A 516 18.66 16.18 -6.53
CA VAL A 516 18.48 17.59 -6.15
C VAL A 516 19.40 18.45 -7.02
N CYS A 517 18.83 19.31 -7.84
CA CYS A 517 19.60 20.17 -8.74
C CYS A 517 20.10 21.40 -7.98
N VAL A 518 21.42 21.55 -7.92
CA VAL A 518 22.07 22.68 -7.24
C VAL A 518 23.09 23.39 -8.12
N SER A 519 23.33 24.67 -7.86
CA SER A 519 24.41 25.42 -8.50
C SER A 519 25.10 26.36 -7.51
N LEU A 520 26.40 26.57 -7.75
CA LEU A 520 27.23 27.59 -7.08
C LEU A 520 27.41 28.84 -7.96
N ASP A 521 26.95 28.77 -9.21
CA ASP A 521 27.12 29.85 -10.18
C ASP A 521 26.00 30.88 -10.01
N TYR A 522 26.27 31.92 -9.23
CA TYR A 522 25.36 33.03 -8.98
C TYR A 522 25.18 33.96 -10.19
N GLU A 523 25.96 33.80 -11.27
CA GLU A 523 25.87 34.61 -12.47
C GLU A 523 24.97 33.95 -13.52
N LEU A 524 25.31 32.73 -13.94
CA LEU A 524 24.56 31.99 -14.96
C LEU A 524 23.42 31.15 -14.37
N GLY A 525 23.62 30.60 -13.17
CA GLY A 525 22.66 29.72 -12.51
C GLY A 525 21.44 30.46 -11.93
N PHE A 526 21.57 31.74 -11.61
CA PHE A 526 20.50 32.53 -10.97
C PHE A 526 19.22 32.59 -11.82
N LYS A 527 19.35 32.57 -13.15
CA LYS A 527 18.23 32.54 -14.11
C LYS A 527 17.22 31.42 -13.85
N PHE A 528 17.70 30.25 -13.41
CA PHE A 528 16.88 29.07 -13.14
C PHE A 528 16.74 28.78 -11.64
N SER A 529 17.15 29.72 -10.79
CA SER A 529 17.05 29.57 -9.34
C SER A 529 15.62 29.73 -8.87
N VAL A 530 15.18 28.79 -8.06
CA VAL A 530 13.85 28.78 -7.46
C VAL A 530 13.99 29.05 -5.97
N PRO A 531 13.27 30.03 -5.40
CA PRO A 531 13.30 30.27 -3.96
C PRO A 531 12.86 29.01 -3.21
N PHE A 532 13.74 28.50 -2.37
CA PHE A 532 13.58 27.26 -1.64
C PHE A 532 13.12 27.52 -0.20
N GLY A 533 12.08 26.82 0.23
CA GLY A 533 11.44 27.00 1.53
C GLY A 533 11.64 25.84 2.51
N GLY A 534 12.45 24.84 2.14
CA GLY A 534 12.83 23.72 3.00
C GLY A 534 12.29 22.35 2.60
N PHE A 535 12.89 21.31 3.18
CA PHE A 535 12.43 19.92 3.09
C PHE A 535 11.77 19.49 4.41
N PHE A 536 10.83 18.56 4.32
CA PHE A 536 10.24 17.86 5.47
C PHE A 536 9.73 16.48 5.06
N SER A 537 9.49 15.62 6.04
CA SER A 537 9.07 14.24 5.83
C SER A 537 7.85 13.86 6.67
N CYS A 538 7.38 12.62 6.52
CA CYS A 538 6.32 12.08 7.35
C CYS A 538 6.68 12.02 8.84
N THR A 539 7.98 12.02 9.20
CA THR A 539 8.47 11.98 10.59
C THR A 539 8.94 13.34 11.07
N MET A 540 9.67 14.10 10.24
CA MET A 540 10.27 15.38 10.60
C MET A 540 9.63 16.59 9.91
N GLY A 541 9.33 17.64 10.68
CA GLY A 541 8.80 18.91 10.16
C GLY A 541 9.87 19.87 9.63
N ASN A 542 9.42 20.96 9.03
CA ASN A 542 10.26 22.01 8.45
C ASN A 542 10.55 23.10 9.50
N PRO A 543 11.81 23.32 9.93
CA PRO A 543 12.14 24.36 10.90
C PRO A 543 11.80 25.79 10.42
N LEU A 544 11.68 26.01 9.11
CA LEU A 544 11.37 27.32 8.54
C LEU A 544 9.87 27.69 8.64
N ALA A 545 8.99 26.75 8.97
CA ALA A 545 7.55 26.99 9.01
C ALA A 545 7.08 27.89 10.17
N ASN A 546 7.88 28.03 11.24
CA ASN A 546 7.50 28.70 12.49
C ASN A 546 8.19 30.08 12.68
N SER A 547 8.46 30.83 11.61
CA SER A 547 9.24 32.08 11.73
C SER A 547 8.60 33.17 12.59
N ASP A 548 7.28 33.10 12.83
CA ASP A 548 6.49 34.20 13.41
C ASP A 548 6.06 33.96 14.88
N THR A 549 6.29 32.77 15.45
CA THR A 549 5.99 32.49 16.86
C THR A 549 7.28 32.38 17.66
N ALA A 550 7.32 33.06 18.81
CA ALA A 550 8.44 33.01 19.76
C ALA A 550 8.95 31.57 19.90
N LYS A 551 10.27 31.38 19.73
CA LYS A 551 10.95 30.08 19.78
C LYS A 551 10.66 29.36 21.11
N ASP A 552 9.56 28.64 21.19
CA ASP A 552 9.39 27.59 22.18
C ASP A 552 10.30 26.43 21.74
N VAL A 553 11.50 26.42 22.31
CA VAL A 553 12.64 25.54 22.00
C VAL A 553 12.30 24.02 22.15
N ARG A 554 11.08 23.67 22.58
CA ARG A 554 10.61 22.28 22.75
C ARG A 554 9.48 21.83 21.83
N ALA A 555 8.89 22.71 21.02
CA ALA A 555 7.84 22.29 20.10
C ALA A 555 8.44 21.66 18.83
N PRO A 556 8.00 20.46 18.40
CA PRO A 556 8.43 19.89 17.13
C PRO A 556 8.02 20.79 15.96
N SER A 557 8.89 20.92 14.96
CA SER A 557 8.62 21.74 13.78
C SER A 557 7.35 21.27 13.05
N LEU A 558 6.59 22.22 12.50
CA LEU A 558 5.39 21.91 11.74
C LEU A 558 5.74 21.24 10.40
N LYS A 559 4.94 20.26 9.99
CA LYS A 559 5.06 19.57 8.68
C LYS A 559 4.31 20.36 7.59
N LYS A 560 4.64 21.64 7.47
CA LYS A 560 4.04 22.59 6.53
C LYS A 560 5.14 23.43 5.88
N CYS A 561 4.82 24.04 4.75
CA CYS A 561 5.66 25.09 4.17
C CYS A 561 5.56 26.41 4.94
N PRO A 562 6.63 27.23 4.92
CA PRO A 562 6.56 28.61 5.40
C PRO A 562 5.55 29.42 4.58
N GLY A 563 5.09 30.53 5.15
CA GLY A 563 4.17 31.44 4.48
C GLY A 563 4.67 31.89 3.09
N GLY A 564 3.80 31.83 2.08
CA GLY A 564 4.12 32.20 0.69
C GLY A 564 4.83 31.10 -0.11
N PHE A 565 5.02 29.90 0.46
CA PHE A 565 5.56 28.73 -0.22
C PHE A 565 4.51 27.64 -0.35
N SER A 566 4.51 26.92 -1.47
CA SER A 566 3.66 25.77 -1.73
C SER A 566 4.41 24.45 -1.57
N GLN A 567 3.70 23.42 -1.13
CA GLN A 567 4.23 22.08 -0.92
C GLN A 567 4.26 21.29 -2.24
N HIS A 568 5.39 20.64 -2.51
CA HIS A 568 5.58 19.73 -3.64
C HIS A 568 6.15 18.40 -3.17
N LEU A 569 5.82 17.30 -3.87
CA LEU A 569 6.36 15.98 -3.55
C LEU A 569 7.80 15.87 -4.08
N ALA A 570 8.76 15.52 -3.22
CA ALA A 570 10.09 15.12 -3.66
C ALA A 570 10.12 13.64 -4.02
N VAL A 571 9.84 12.77 -3.04
CA VAL A 571 9.86 11.31 -3.20
C VAL A 571 8.96 10.65 -2.15
N ILE A 572 8.39 9.50 -2.49
CA ILE A 572 7.76 8.60 -1.52
C ILE A 572 8.72 7.42 -1.36
N SER A 573 9.27 7.24 -0.16
CA SER A 573 10.23 6.19 0.11
C SER A 573 9.71 5.30 1.23
N ASP A 574 9.52 4.00 0.96
CA ASP A 574 8.94 3.00 1.88
C ASP A 574 7.69 3.51 2.63
N GLY A 575 6.75 4.13 1.90
CA GLY A 575 5.51 4.65 2.48
C GLY A 575 5.68 5.91 3.35
N CYS A 576 6.83 6.58 3.30
CA CYS A 576 7.03 7.91 3.87
C CYS A 576 7.13 8.96 2.76
N GLN A 577 6.25 9.96 2.79
CA GLN A 577 6.32 11.11 1.88
C GLN A 577 7.38 12.11 2.36
N VAL A 578 8.30 12.45 1.47
CA VAL A 578 9.23 13.57 1.62
C VAL A 578 8.77 14.68 0.68
N SER A 579 8.56 15.87 1.23
CA SER A 579 8.09 17.04 0.51
C SER A 579 9.12 18.17 0.58
N TYR A 580 9.03 19.08 -0.39
CA TYR A 580 9.83 20.28 -0.45
C TYR A 580 8.95 21.50 -0.71
N CYS A 581 9.40 22.65 -0.24
CA CYS A 581 8.70 23.91 -0.38
C CYS A 581 9.40 24.79 -1.41
N VAL A 582 8.63 25.36 -2.33
CA VAL A 582 9.10 26.43 -3.22
C VAL A 582 8.11 27.58 -3.19
N LYS A 583 8.55 28.77 -3.59
CA LYS A 583 7.64 29.93 -3.65
C LYS A 583 6.38 29.59 -4.45
N ALA A 584 5.23 29.94 -3.89
CA ALA A 584 3.94 29.71 -4.50
C ALA A 584 3.86 30.41 -5.88
N GLY A 585 3.05 29.86 -6.80
CA GLY A 585 2.95 30.41 -8.16
C GLY A 585 4.01 29.90 -9.16
N ILE A 586 5.13 29.30 -8.72
CA ILE A 586 6.21 28.91 -9.65
C ILE A 586 5.86 27.65 -10.45
N PHE A 587 5.24 26.65 -9.82
CA PHE A 587 4.90 25.36 -10.43
C PHE A 587 3.38 25.16 -10.61
N THR A 588 2.67 26.24 -10.93
CA THR A 588 1.20 26.24 -10.99
C THR A 588 0.63 25.97 -12.37
N GLY A 589 1.48 25.91 -13.40
CA GLY A 589 1.08 25.62 -14.77
C GLY A 589 0.84 24.13 -15.06
N GLY A 590 0.22 23.86 -16.21
CA GLY A 590 0.02 22.51 -16.75
C GLY A 590 -1.37 21.93 -16.50
N SER A 591 -1.50 20.63 -16.73
CA SER A 591 -2.70 19.86 -16.40
C SER A 591 -2.73 19.53 -14.90
N LEU A 592 -3.92 19.30 -14.35
CA LEU A 592 -4.05 18.77 -12.99
C LEU A 592 -3.29 17.43 -12.87
N LEU A 593 -2.60 17.23 -11.75
CA LEU A 593 -1.89 15.99 -11.49
C LEU A 593 -2.86 14.79 -11.43
N PRO A 594 -2.50 13.65 -12.04
CA PRO A 594 -3.27 12.43 -11.87
C PRO A 594 -3.14 11.92 -10.43
N VAL A 595 -4.11 11.10 -10.01
CA VAL A 595 -4.05 10.44 -8.71
C VAL A 595 -2.84 9.49 -8.64
N ARG A 596 -2.15 9.48 -7.51
CA ARG A 596 -1.07 8.55 -7.20
C ARG A 596 -1.68 7.26 -6.68
N LEU A 597 -1.64 6.21 -7.48
CA LEU A 597 -2.18 4.90 -7.11
C LEU A 597 -1.16 4.11 -6.25
N PRO A 598 -1.62 3.30 -5.28
CA PRO A 598 -0.77 2.33 -4.60
C PRO A 598 -0.28 1.23 -5.57
N PRO A 599 0.78 0.47 -5.23
CA PRO A 599 1.52 0.48 -3.97
C PRO A 599 2.59 1.59 -3.89
N TYR A 600 2.84 2.04 -2.67
CA TYR A 600 3.85 3.05 -2.32
C TYR A 600 5.09 2.45 -1.68
N THR A 601 4.99 1.18 -1.32
CA THR A 601 6.07 0.37 -0.76
C THR A 601 6.54 -0.65 -1.79
N LYS A 602 7.82 -1.06 -1.70
CA LYS A 602 8.34 -2.19 -2.48
C LYS A 602 8.13 -3.49 -1.69
N PRO A 603 7.85 -4.62 -2.35
CA PRO A 603 7.83 -5.91 -1.65
C PRO A 603 9.24 -6.20 -1.09
N PRO A 604 9.36 -6.71 0.14
CA PRO A 604 10.66 -7.04 0.73
C PRO A 604 11.33 -8.19 -0.02
N LEU A 605 12.67 -8.19 -0.04
CA LEU A 605 13.43 -9.32 -0.57
C LEU A 605 13.41 -10.45 0.47
N MET A 606 12.73 -11.54 0.16
CA MET A 606 12.56 -12.64 1.11
C MET A 606 13.86 -13.46 1.25
N SER A 607 14.46 -13.41 2.44
CA SER A 607 15.34 -14.50 2.93
C SER A 607 14.47 -15.55 3.61
N GLN A 608 14.78 -16.84 3.43
CA GLN A 608 13.90 -18.00 3.67
C GLN A 608 13.51 -18.29 5.14
N VAL A 609 13.59 -17.34 6.06
CA VAL A 609 13.26 -17.56 7.48
C VAL A 609 11.87 -17.03 7.79
N ALA A 610 10.88 -17.93 7.86
CA ALA A 610 9.52 -17.63 8.32
C ALA A 610 9.35 -18.08 9.78
N THR A 611 8.88 -17.18 10.65
CA THR A 611 8.43 -17.56 12.00
C THR A 611 7.01 -18.10 11.90
N ASN A 612 6.78 -19.34 12.35
CA ASN A 612 5.45 -19.94 12.35
C ASN A 612 4.75 -19.62 13.68
N THR A 613 3.73 -18.75 13.64
CA THR A 613 2.89 -18.48 14.81
C THR A 613 1.91 -19.64 15.00
N VAL A 614 2.00 -20.32 16.15
CA VAL A 614 1.18 -21.52 16.45
C VAL A 614 0.01 -21.20 17.41
N ILE A 615 0.13 -20.15 18.22
CA ILE A 615 -0.88 -19.79 19.25
C ILE A 615 -1.15 -18.28 19.22
N VAL A 616 -2.43 -17.90 19.29
CA VAL A 616 -2.86 -16.51 19.50
C VAL A 616 -3.81 -16.44 20.70
N THR A 617 -3.43 -15.66 21.72
CA THR A 617 -4.21 -15.51 22.95
C THR A 617 -4.76 -14.09 23.08
N ASN A 618 -6.04 -13.96 23.39
CA ASN A 618 -6.63 -12.69 23.79
C ASN A 618 -6.67 -12.60 25.33
N SER A 619 -5.92 -11.66 25.91
CA SER A 619 -5.85 -11.46 27.36
C SER A 619 -7.17 -11.03 27.99
N GLU A 620 -8.02 -10.30 27.26
CA GLU A 620 -9.29 -9.75 27.79
C GLU A 620 -10.38 -10.82 27.87
N THR A 621 -10.39 -11.78 26.95
CA THR A 621 -11.43 -12.83 26.88
C THR A 621 -10.93 -14.20 27.32
N ALA A 622 -9.65 -14.31 27.69
CA ALA A 622 -8.95 -15.56 28.02
C ALA A 622 -9.10 -16.69 26.97
N ARG A 623 -9.53 -16.35 25.75
CA ARG A 623 -9.67 -17.31 24.64
C ARG A 623 -8.33 -17.43 23.91
N SER A 624 -7.88 -18.66 23.75
CA SER A 624 -6.67 -19.00 23.02
C SER A 624 -7.02 -19.78 21.76
N TRP A 625 -6.41 -19.42 20.65
CA TRP A 625 -6.56 -20.10 19.37
C TRP A 625 -5.28 -20.84 19.05
N ILE A 626 -5.41 -22.06 18.52
CA ILE A 626 -4.30 -22.94 18.15
C ILE A 626 -4.43 -23.21 16.66
N LYS A 627 -3.33 -23.06 15.93
CA LYS A 627 -3.27 -23.39 14.49
C LYS A 627 -2.96 -24.87 14.33
N ASP A 628 -3.81 -25.59 13.62
CA ASP A 628 -3.58 -27.01 13.32
C ASP A 628 -2.43 -27.15 12.29
N PRO A 629 -1.36 -27.89 12.61
CA PRO A 629 -0.20 -28.03 11.72
C PRO A 629 -0.48 -28.83 10.44
N GLN A 630 -1.54 -29.65 10.39
CA GLN A 630 -1.89 -30.42 9.19
C GLN A 630 -2.80 -29.65 8.24
N THR A 631 -3.77 -28.93 8.79
CA THR A 631 -4.79 -28.22 7.99
C THR A 631 -4.47 -26.73 7.81
N ASN A 632 -3.53 -26.18 8.57
CA ASN A 632 -3.23 -24.74 8.67
C ASN A 632 -4.43 -23.88 9.06
N GLN A 633 -5.48 -24.47 9.62
CA GLN A 633 -6.67 -23.75 10.07
C GLN A 633 -6.60 -23.42 11.55
N TRP A 634 -7.22 -22.30 11.94
CA TRP A 634 -7.33 -21.89 13.33
C TRP A 634 -8.52 -22.57 14.00
N LYS A 635 -8.27 -23.15 15.17
CA LYS A 635 -9.32 -23.67 16.06
C LYS A 635 -9.22 -23.02 17.43
N LEU A 636 -10.36 -22.95 18.13
CA LEU A 636 -10.36 -22.54 19.52
C LEU A 636 -9.66 -23.63 20.34
N GLY A 637 -8.62 -23.26 21.08
CA GLY A 637 -7.81 -24.18 21.86
C GLY A 637 -8.48 -24.55 23.18
N GLU A 638 -8.59 -25.84 23.45
CA GLU A 638 -8.95 -26.32 24.78
C GLU A 638 -7.79 -26.14 25.76
N PRO A 639 -8.03 -25.93 27.07
CA PRO A 639 -6.97 -25.68 28.06
C PRO A 639 -5.85 -26.75 28.09
N LEU A 640 -6.21 -28.01 27.82
CA LEU A 640 -5.27 -29.14 27.75
C LEU A 640 -4.40 -29.12 26.50
N GLU A 641 -4.98 -28.81 25.34
CA GLU A 641 -4.22 -28.66 24.08
C GLU A 641 -3.30 -27.43 24.14
N LEU A 642 -3.77 -26.35 24.76
CA LEU A 642 -2.98 -25.14 24.96
C LEU A 642 -1.74 -25.43 25.81
N ARG A 643 -1.88 -26.24 26.87
CA ARG A 643 -0.74 -26.65 27.71
C ARG A 643 0.29 -27.47 26.92
N ARG A 644 -0.16 -28.39 26.06
CA ARG A 644 0.72 -29.19 25.18
C ARG A 644 1.43 -28.33 24.14
N ALA A 645 0.70 -27.43 23.47
CA ALA A 645 1.28 -26.53 22.50
C ALA A 645 2.26 -25.52 23.15
N MET A 646 1.98 -25.08 24.38
CA MET A 646 2.92 -24.23 25.14
C MET A 646 4.19 -24.97 25.56
N THR A 647 4.11 -26.26 25.92
CA THR A 647 5.30 -27.08 26.22
C THR A 647 6.17 -27.29 24.97
N ASP A 648 5.56 -27.50 23.80
CA ASP A 648 6.30 -27.63 22.54
C ASP A 648 6.98 -26.32 22.10
N ILE A 649 6.34 -25.17 22.36
CA ILE A 649 6.87 -23.83 22.02
C ILE A 649 7.97 -23.39 22.98
N HIS A 650 7.83 -23.65 24.28
CA HIS A 650 8.84 -23.26 25.28
C HIS A 650 10.01 -24.24 25.37
N GLY A 651 9.89 -25.42 24.75
CA GLY A 651 10.88 -26.48 24.80
C GLY A 651 11.02 -27.08 26.18
N ASP A 652 10.98 -28.40 26.27
CA ASP A 652 11.45 -29.12 27.46
C ASP A 652 12.88 -28.67 27.77
N SER A 653 13.04 -27.90 28.85
CA SER A 653 14.34 -27.56 29.42
C SER A 653 15.00 -28.77 30.10
N ASN A 654 14.75 -30.00 29.64
CA ASN A 654 15.28 -31.25 30.18
C ASN A 654 15.50 -32.33 29.08
N GLY A 655 16.00 -31.94 27.92
CA GLY A 655 16.58 -32.89 26.96
C GLY A 655 17.97 -33.35 27.41
N MET A 656 18.11 -34.64 27.76
CA MET A 656 19.42 -35.28 27.97
C MET A 656 20.34 -35.04 26.77
N SER A 657 21.50 -34.46 27.05
CA SER A 657 22.50 -34.04 26.07
C SER A 657 23.21 -35.24 25.43
N GLY A 658 23.58 -35.11 24.14
CA GLY A 658 24.35 -36.10 23.36
C GLY A 658 25.71 -36.52 23.93
N GLY A 659 26.09 -36.00 25.11
CA GLY A 659 27.23 -36.49 25.91
C GLY A 659 26.99 -37.83 26.61
N GLU A 660 25.75 -38.19 26.97
CA GLU A 660 25.46 -39.47 27.66
C GLU A 660 25.49 -40.68 26.72
N ALA A 661 25.13 -40.49 25.44
CA ALA A 661 25.21 -41.55 24.43
C ALA A 661 26.68 -41.88 24.03
N ALA A 662 27.57 -40.87 24.05
CA ALA A 662 28.99 -41.04 23.72
C ALA A 662 29.81 -41.62 24.90
N GLY A 663 29.45 -41.30 26.15
CA GLY A 663 30.13 -41.83 27.35
C GLY A 663 29.98 -43.35 27.50
N ILE A 664 28.81 -43.90 27.14
CA ILE A 664 28.53 -45.34 27.24
C ILE A 664 29.29 -46.12 26.16
N THR A 665 29.51 -45.56 24.97
CA THR A 665 30.29 -46.23 23.90
C THR A 665 31.80 -46.16 24.14
N LEU A 666 32.30 -45.06 24.70
CA LEU A 666 33.73 -44.93 25.09
C LEU A 666 34.09 -45.80 26.29
N GLY A 667 33.21 -45.93 27.29
CA GLY A 667 33.43 -46.81 28.44
C GLY A 667 33.54 -48.29 28.04
N VAL A 668 32.67 -48.75 27.13
CA VAL A 668 32.67 -50.15 26.67
C VAL A 668 33.91 -50.48 25.81
N THR A 669 34.39 -49.52 25.00
CA THR A 669 35.58 -49.74 24.14
C THR A 669 36.89 -49.73 24.94
N ILE A 670 37.00 -48.90 25.97
CA ILE A 670 38.17 -48.90 26.87
C ILE A 670 38.20 -50.19 27.71
N ALA A 671 37.05 -50.63 28.24
CA ALA A 671 36.96 -51.89 28.99
C ALA A 671 37.35 -53.10 28.13
N LEU A 672 36.90 -53.17 26.87
CA LEU A 672 37.33 -54.23 25.94
C LEU A 672 38.83 -54.18 25.65
N GLY A 673 39.40 -52.98 25.49
CA GLY A 673 40.84 -52.79 25.27
C GLY A 673 41.70 -53.28 26.44
N VAL A 674 41.25 -53.04 27.67
CA VAL A 674 41.93 -53.50 28.90
C VAL A 674 41.87 -55.03 29.03
N VAL A 675 40.74 -55.65 28.71
CA VAL A 675 40.60 -57.12 28.75
C VAL A 675 41.51 -57.80 27.73
N ILE A 676 41.61 -57.25 26.52
CA ILE A 676 42.48 -57.79 25.46
C ILE A 676 43.97 -57.61 25.85
N THR A 677 44.35 -56.46 26.41
CA THR A 677 45.75 -56.24 26.85
C THR A 677 46.13 -57.13 28.04
N LEU A 678 45.23 -57.39 28.99
CA LEU A 678 45.47 -58.36 30.07
C LEU A 678 45.60 -59.79 29.55
N ALA A 679 44.81 -60.19 28.55
CA ALA A 679 44.93 -61.50 27.90
C ALA A 679 46.27 -61.67 27.15
N ILE A 680 46.76 -60.61 26.49
CA ILE A 680 48.07 -60.59 25.82
C ILE A 680 49.23 -60.57 26.84
N TYR A 681 49.08 -59.84 27.94
CA TYR A 681 50.09 -59.79 29.00
C TYR A 681 50.20 -61.12 29.75
N GLY A 682 49.08 -61.79 30.03
CA GLY A 682 49.05 -63.13 30.63
C GLY A 682 49.74 -64.18 29.75
N THR A 683 49.47 -64.17 28.44
CA THR A 683 50.08 -65.10 27.48
C THR A 683 51.57 -64.82 27.21
N ARG A 684 52.01 -63.56 27.30
CA ARG A 684 53.44 -63.18 27.23
C ARG A 684 54.21 -63.49 28.52
N LYS A 685 53.59 -63.40 29.69
CA LYS A 685 54.23 -63.74 30.99
C LYS A 685 54.38 -65.25 31.16
N TYR A 686 53.51 -66.06 30.56
CA TYR A 686 53.66 -67.52 30.53
C TYR A 686 54.77 -67.99 29.58
N LYS A 687 55.06 -67.26 28.49
CA LYS A 687 56.15 -67.56 27.55
C LYS A 687 57.55 -67.03 27.95
N LYS A 688 57.67 -66.24 29.03
CA LYS A 688 58.95 -65.62 29.45
C LYS A 688 59.59 -66.27 30.69
N LYS A 689 59.01 -67.37 31.20
CA LYS A 689 59.53 -68.10 32.37
C LYS A 689 60.28 -69.39 32.02
N GLU A 690 60.48 -69.67 30.73
CA GLU A 690 61.10 -70.90 30.22
C GLU A 690 62.45 -70.66 29.49
N TYR A 691 63.04 -69.45 29.62
CA TYR A 691 64.27 -69.08 28.90
C TYR A 691 65.26 -68.20 29.70
N GLN A 692 65.28 -68.32 31.04
CA GLN A 692 66.28 -67.64 31.91
C GLN A 692 66.87 -68.58 32.99
N GLU A 693 66.87 -69.89 32.73
CA GLU A 693 67.93 -70.79 33.18
C GLU A 693 68.87 -70.96 31.98
N ILE A 694 70.19 -70.98 32.21
CA ILE A 694 71.31 -71.05 31.23
C ILE A 694 71.97 -69.68 30.92
N GLU A 695 72.76 -69.19 31.87
CA GLU A 695 74.15 -68.67 31.73
C GLU A 695 74.55 -68.08 33.09
N GLU A 696 75.10 -68.93 33.95
CA GLU A 696 76.50 -68.83 34.47
C GLU A 696 76.70 -67.66 35.45
N GLN A 697 76.86 -67.88 36.76
CA GLN A 697 77.91 -68.67 37.40
C GLN A 697 79.31 -68.28 36.95
N GLU A 698 79.75 -67.09 37.36
CA GLU A 698 81.12 -66.69 37.76
C GLU A 698 81.07 -65.15 37.91
N SER A 699 81.48 -64.46 38.97
CA SER A 699 82.39 -64.74 40.07
C SER A 699 82.22 -63.66 41.17
N LEU A 700 81.86 -64.08 42.38
CA LEU A 700 82.48 -63.74 43.68
C LEU A 700 83.17 -62.36 43.90
N VAL A 701 82.68 -61.58 44.90
CA VAL A 701 83.40 -61.05 46.12
C VAL A 701 82.85 -59.68 46.58
N GLY A 702 82.44 -59.61 47.86
CA GLY A 702 82.63 -58.47 48.78
C GLY A 702 81.56 -57.36 48.81
N SER A 703 80.47 -57.42 49.60
CA SER A 703 80.34 -57.30 51.07
C SER A 703 79.95 -55.88 51.57
N LEU A 704 78.80 -55.83 52.28
CA LEU A 704 78.43 -55.03 53.48
C LEU A 704 78.30 -53.49 53.34
N ALA A 705 77.07 -52.96 53.42
CA ALA A 705 76.39 -52.38 54.62
C ALA A 705 76.73 -50.87 54.79
N THR A 706 75.87 -49.92 55.19
CA THR A 706 74.70 -49.88 56.11
C THR A 706 74.05 -48.47 56.00
N ASP A 707 72.73 -48.36 56.29
CA ASP A 707 71.99 -47.38 57.15
C ASP A 707 72.44 -45.90 57.32
N ALA A 708 71.66 -44.88 57.74
CA ALA A 708 70.25 -44.56 58.02
C ALA A 708 70.19 -43.10 58.61
N SER A 709 69.02 -42.65 59.12
CA SER A 709 68.69 -41.43 59.93
C SER A 709 68.27 -40.16 59.16
N VAL A 710 67.08 -39.53 59.28
CA VAL A 710 66.04 -39.24 60.32
C VAL A 710 66.35 -38.01 61.20
N VAL A 711 65.42 -37.02 61.26
CA VAL A 711 64.74 -36.42 62.46
C VAL A 711 64.28 -34.96 62.24
N ASN A 712 63.06 -34.69 62.76
CA ASN A 712 62.18 -33.50 62.83
C ASN A 712 62.60 -32.33 63.77
N ARG A 713 61.87 -31.19 63.69
CA ARG A 713 61.11 -30.49 64.80
C ARG A 713 60.41 -29.20 64.28
N GLU A 714 59.07 -29.01 64.40
CA GLU A 714 58.24 -28.43 65.50
C GLU A 714 58.31 -26.87 65.58
N GLU A 715 57.28 -26.12 65.15
CA GLU A 715 56.16 -25.49 65.93
C GLU A 715 56.64 -24.30 66.82
N ASP A 716 56.06 -23.09 66.92
CA ASP A 716 54.66 -22.60 66.93
C ASP A 716 54.70 -21.02 66.96
N PRO A 717 53.75 -20.23 67.53
CA PRO A 717 52.56 -19.60 66.96
C PRO A 717 52.56 -18.05 66.84
N SER A 718 51.52 -17.54 66.15
CA SER A 718 50.99 -16.15 66.13
C SER A 718 50.35 -15.73 67.48
N PRO A 719 50.19 -14.42 67.82
CA PRO A 719 49.12 -13.57 67.22
C PRO A 719 49.43 -12.05 67.09
N ALA A 720 48.96 -11.45 65.98
CA ALA A 720 48.37 -10.10 65.85
C ALA A 720 47.89 -9.90 64.41
#